data_AF-A0A3L8R852-F1
#
_entry.id   AF-A0A3L8R852-F1
#
_cell.length_a   1.000
_cell.length_b   1.000
_cell.length_c   1.000
_cell.angle_alpha   90.00
_cell.angle_beta   90.00
_cell.angle_gamma   90.00
#
_symmetry.space_group_name_H-M   'P 1'
#
loop_
_entity.id
_entity.type
_entity.pdbx_description
1 polymer ?
#
loop_
_entity_poly.entity_id
_entity_poly.type
_entity_poly.pdbx_seq_one_letter_code
_entity_poly.pdbx_strand_id
1 'polypeptide(L)'
;MNVGATATGPRQSPKATLVMACVGVFVAYLPVTSVSVSLPAIQRALHASTSQLSWITDAFVLPMAALILSAGVFGDVHGRKKVFQAGLSFAVIGAAVALSAQSVQVLWAGQALAGLGAAALLPTTLALISHVVPDPHQRAKFVGLWAAALMTALAVGPLMAGVILDHAAWRWIYLPTIPVAVLTMMIAAPLVADSRAPGSRRLDWPGQITAALAITSLVYGVIEGGADSFSEPRVIVALALAAVSALAFVLAERRSASPMLDLALFRSPAFSATTLIAMISFLGLIGFFFVLSLYFGMVQRLDTLDAGYRLLAVTAVCLLVGVVVGPLMRRISARVLITIGLLITSGALVSLTALDAHTVFGALAWRLALLGLGLGLVVTPMTATAVASVPHRLAGMAAAGNNAFRQVGGALGPAVLGVLLTTRTTDTLPGHLAAAGVDGATARRITAAVDAGGLGTVARMDLGADTGRALGALSAAFLDGLQLCLIVAAALALLAAIVGAVLLRTPRAPVPAAPEEAKPSPAVEPEPVLAGAAAAHGAARAPLPQPGGRGSASDTAGVSTGARPGPLLNGRVRDAAGDGMAGATLTLISPTGRQVGRTVAHSAGRYELTAPAVGSYVLIAAADGHQPQATTVVLHEEPLPHDVVLAGAGRLAGNVVSAGDGVPVEGAMVMVTDVRGDVLASGMTEASGGFGFDELPAGDLTITVNAPGFRPVALPVQLSGSGVTALEVPLRPGSRLRGVVRAGASRLALTDARVTLVDAAGNVVGTTTTGSDGAYSFTDLDAGSYSLITAGYPPVATTVTLHGQGMDNVHLELAHPDN
;
A
#
# COMPACT_ATOMS: atom_id res chain seq x y z
N MET A 1 -7.90 -55.98 8.61
CA MET A 1 -8.65 -54.72 8.60
C MET A 1 -7.76 -53.64 9.20
N ASN A 2 -7.06 -52.85 8.37
CA ASN A 2 -6.35 -51.66 8.82
C ASN A 2 -7.06 -50.46 8.22
N VAL A 3 -7.92 -49.81 9.00
CA VAL A 3 -8.50 -48.52 8.67
C VAL A 3 -7.43 -47.47 8.97
N GLY A 4 -6.75 -47.01 7.93
CA GLY A 4 -5.86 -45.85 8.02
C GLY A 4 -6.70 -44.61 8.29
N ALA A 5 -6.58 -44.07 9.50
CA ALA A 5 -7.07 -42.73 9.81
C ALA A 5 -6.31 -41.71 8.95
N THR A 6 -6.98 -41.16 7.94
CA THR A 6 -6.51 -39.97 7.24
C THR A 6 -6.47 -38.81 8.23
N ALA A 7 -5.28 -38.42 8.67
CA ALA A 7 -5.08 -37.17 9.40
C ALA A 7 -5.48 -36.01 8.48
N THR A 8 -6.70 -35.49 8.65
CA THR A 8 -7.15 -34.27 7.99
C THR A 8 -6.41 -33.08 8.60
N GLY A 9 -5.26 -32.73 8.03
CA GLY A 9 -4.63 -31.45 8.30
C GLY A 9 -5.59 -30.29 8.01
N PRO A 10 -5.49 -29.15 8.72
CA PRO A 10 -6.40 -28.02 8.54
C PRO A 10 -6.42 -27.56 7.07
N ARG A 11 -7.62 -27.45 6.49
CA ARG A 11 -7.86 -26.94 5.12
C ARG A 11 -7.55 -25.45 5.05
N GLN A 12 -6.26 -25.10 4.91
CA GLN A 12 -5.83 -23.72 4.73
C GLN A 12 -6.09 -23.27 3.29
N SER A 13 -6.73 -22.11 3.12
CA SER A 13 -7.03 -21.55 1.80
C SER A 13 -6.46 -20.13 1.69
N PRO A 14 -5.47 -19.88 0.81
CA PRO A 14 -4.94 -18.54 0.56
C PRO A 14 -6.04 -17.57 0.11
N LYS A 15 -6.95 -18.01 -0.77
CA LYS A 15 -8.09 -17.22 -1.24
C LYS A 15 -9.04 -16.85 -0.09
N ALA A 16 -9.34 -17.80 0.80
CA ALA A 16 -10.19 -17.52 1.96
C ALA A 16 -9.53 -16.51 2.91
N THR A 17 -8.22 -16.63 3.15
CA THR A 17 -7.47 -15.68 3.98
C THR A 17 -7.57 -14.25 3.44
N LEU A 18 -7.45 -14.07 2.13
CA LEU A 18 -7.58 -12.76 1.48
C LEU A 18 -8.99 -12.18 1.65
N VAL A 19 -10.03 -12.99 1.43
CA VAL A 19 -11.43 -12.56 1.63
C VAL A 19 -11.69 -12.21 3.10
N MET A 20 -11.28 -13.07 4.03
CA MET A 20 -11.44 -12.84 5.47
C MET A 20 -10.68 -11.59 5.93
N ALA A 21 -9.50 -11.31 5.35
CA ALA A 21 -8.76 -10.10 5.64
C ALA A 21 -9.52 -8.83 5.20
N CYS A 22 -10.15 -8.86 4.02
CA CYS A 22 -10.97 -7.76 3.51
C CYS A 22 -12.27 -7.58 4.32
N VAL A 23 -12.94 -8.67 4.69
CA VAL A 23 -14.14 -8.61 5.55
C VAL A 23 -13.78 -8.16 6.97
N GLY A 24 -12.63 -8.58 7.49
CA GLY A 24 -12.15 -8.15 8.81
C GLY A 24 -11.89 -6.65 8.89
N VAL A 25 -11.26 -6.04 7.88
CA VAL A 25 -11.11 -4.57 7.86
C VAL A 25 -12.44 -3.86 7.63
N PHE A 26 -13.37 -4.46 6.87
CA PHE A 26 -14.72 -3.92 6.72
C PHE A 26 -15.45 -3.86 8.07
N VAL A 27 -15.44 -4.96 8.83
CA VAL A 27 -15.99 -5.03 10.21
C VAL A 27 -15.35 -3.97 11.11
N ALA A 28 -14.04 -3.75 10.99
CA ALA A 28 -13.31 -2.79 11.81
C ALA A 28 -13.67 -1.31 11.52
N TYR A 29 -14.11 -0.96 10.32
CA TYR A 29 -14.41 0.44 9.95
C TYR A 29 -15.89 0.77 9.85
N LEU A 30 -16.76 -0.23 9.72
CA LEU A 30 -18.21 -0.04 9.62
C LEU A 30 -18.80 0.84 10.75
N PRO A 31 -18.38 0.70 12.03
CA PRO A 31 -18.92 1.52 13.11
C PRO A 31 -18.57 3.01 13.00
N VAL A 32 -17.43 3.37 12.42
CA VAL A 32 -16.89 4.73 12.47
C VAL A 32 -17.88 5.78 11.95
N THR A 33 -18.37 5.57 10.73
CA THR A 33 -19.30 6.52 10.07
C THR A 33 -20.76 6.21 10.36
N SER A 34 -21.10 4.95 10.64
CA SER A 34 -22.45 4.55 11.11
C SER A 34 -22.81 5.24 12.42
N VAL A 35 -21.89 5.31 13.38
CA VAL A 35 -22.12 5.97 14.67
C VAL A 35 -22.14 7.49 14.49
N SER A 36 -21.21 8.04 13.70
CA SER A 36 -21.12 9.48 13.44
C SER A 36 -22.45 10.06 12.92
N VAL A 37 -23.07 9.45 11.90
CA VAL A 37 -24.35 9.94 11.35
C VAL A 37 -25.53 9.76 12.32
N SER A 38 -25.40 8.83 13.26
CA SER A 38 -26.45 8.51 14.24
C SER A 38 -26.37 9.38 15.50
N LEU A 39 -25.32 10.19 15.67
CA LEU A 39 -25.11 11.01 16.87
C LEU A 39 -26.34 11.87 17.25
N PRO A 40 -27.03 12.57 16.33
CA PRO A 40 -28.22 13.34 16.69
C PRO A 40 -29.37 12.48 17.24
N ALA A 41 -29.53 11.24 16.75
CA ALA A 41 -30.54 10.31 17.28
C ALA A 41 -30.14 9.76 18.65
N ILE A 42 -28.86 9.42 18.83
CA ILE A 42 -28.30 9.00 20.12
C ILE A 42 -28.45 10.12 21.16
N GLN A 43 -28.16 11.36 20.76
CA GLN A 43 -28.30 12.55 21.60
C GLN A 43 -29.72 12.72 22.12
N ARG A 44 -30.72 12.62 21.23
CA ARG A 44 -32.14 12.72 21.60
C ARG A 44 -32.56 11.61 22.56
N ALA A 45 -32.10 10.38 22.31
CA ALA A 45 -32.52 9.20 23.08
C ALA A 45 -31.83 9.08 24.45
N LEU A 46 -30.55 9.46 24.56
CA LEU A 46 -29.77 9.35 25.80
C LEU A 46 -29.59 10.67 26.53
N HIS A 47 -30.11 11.77 25.98
CA HIS A 47 -29.93 13.12 26.49
C HIS A 47 -28.44 13.51 26.63
N ALA A 48 -27.63 13.05 25.69
CA ALA A 48 -26.18 13.22 25.74
C ALA A 48 -25.76 14.68 25.52
N SER A 49 -24.78 15.16 26.27
CA SER A 49 -24.10 16.43 26.01
C SER A 49 -23.19 16.33 24.78
N THR A 50 -22.71 17.46 24.26
CA THR A 50 -21.79 17.47 23.11
C THR A 50 -20.48 16.75 23.43
N SER A 51 -19.93 16.94 24.63
CA SER A 51 -18.76 16.19 25.11
C SER A 51 -19.04 14.68 25.16
N GLN A 52 -20.23 14.28 25.62
CA GLN A 52 -20.61 12.86 25.64
C GLN A 52 -20.72 12.26 24.23
N LEU A 53 -21.18 13.04 23.23
CA LEU A 53 -21.21 12.63 21.82
C LEU A 53 -19.79 12.50 21.23
N SER A 54 -18.87 13.41 21.56
CA SER A 54 -17.45 13.26 21.21
C SER A 54 -16.89 11.97 21.80
N TRP A 55 -17.14 11.71 23.10
CA TRP A 55 -16.74 10.46 23.75
C TRP A 55 -17.39 9.21 23.15
N ILE A 56 -18.62 9.27 22.61
CA ILE A 56 -19.21 8.12 21.91
C ILE A 56 -18.37 7.73 20.69
N THR A 57 -17.90 8.72 19.92
CA THR A 57 -17.05 8.47 18.75
C THR A 57 -15.63 8.07 19.19
N ASP A 58 -15.06 8.79 20.15
CA ASP A 58 -13.68 8.58 20.60
C ASP A 58 -13.53 7.32 21.45
N ALA A 59 -14.56 6.86 22.16
CA ALA A 59 -14.52 5.58 22.86
C ALA A 59 -14.23 4.42 21.91
N PHE A 60 -14.59 4.52 20.63
CA PHE A 60 -14.22 3.53 19.61
C PHE A 60 -12.83 3.78 19.03
N VAL A 61 -12.53 5.01 18.61
CA VAL A 61 -11.29 5.32 17.89
C VAL A 61 -10.08 5.32 18.82
N LEU A 62 -10.27 5.61 20.11
CA LEU A 62 -9.17 5.74 21.08
C LEU A 62 -8.45 4.41 21.36
N PRO A 63 -9.14 3.30 21.72
CA PRO A 63 -8.46 1.99 21.84
C PRO A 63 -7.88 1.53 20.49
N MET A 64 -8.59 1.83 19.39
CA MET A 64 -8.11 1.55 18.04
C MET A 64 -6.77 2.26 17.77
N ALA A 65 -6.61 3.53 18.13
CA ALA A 65 -5.38 4.28 17.94
C ALA A 65 -4.27 3.88 18.93
N ALA A 66 -4.62 3.73 20.21
CA ALA A 66 -3.68 3.45 21.29
C ALA A 66 -3.05 2.05 21.20
N LEU A 67 -3.77 1.07 20.64
CA LEU A 67 -3.38 -0.34 20.70
C LEU A 67 -3.08 -0.97 19.33
N ILE A 68 -3.18 -0.24 18.22
CA ILE A 68 -2.93 -0.79 16.87
C ILE A 68 -1.52 -1.35 16.71
N LEU A 69 -0.49 -0.64 17.19
CA LEU A 69 0.90 -1.13 17.12
C LEU A 69 1.11 -2.31 18.07
N SER A 70 0.57 -2.22 19.29
CA SER A 70 0.63 -3.29 20.30
C SER A 70 -0.02 -4.58 19.79
N ALA A 71 -1.19 -4.49 19.16
CA ALA A 71 -1.89 -5.65 18.61
C ALA A 71 -1.16 -6.26 17.41
N GLY A 72 -0.46 -5.44 16.60
CA GLY A 72 0.43 -5.93 15.55
C GLY A 72 1.57 -6.78 16.10
N VAL A 73 2.28 -6.27 17.13
CA VAL A 73 3.35 -7.03 17.81
C VAL A 73 2.79 -8.29 18.47
N PHE A 74 1.62 -8.19 19.12
CA PHE A 74 0.98 -9.36 19.73
C PHE A 74 0.64 -10.44 18.69
N GLY A 75 0.21 -10.03 17.48
CA GLY A 75 -0.03 -10.93 16.35
C GLY A 75 1.24 -11.59 15.82
N ASP A 76 2.33 -10.86 15.75
CA ASP A 76 3.63 -11.39 15.33
C ASP A 76 4.20 -12.42 16.33
N VAL A 77 3.98 -12.20 17.64
CA VAL A 77 4.46 -13.08 18.72
C VAL A 77 3.55 -14.30 18.94
N HIS A 78 2.25 -14.10 19.10
CA HIS A 78 1.33 -15.15 19.55
C HIS A 78 0.60 -15.88 18.40
N GLY A 79 0.63 -15.32 17.18
CA GLY A 79 -0.08 -15.85 16.02
C GLY A 79 -1.13 -14.89 15.49
N ARG A 80 -0.99 -14.51 14.21
CA ARG A 80 -1.87 -13.54 13.52
C ARG A 80 -3.31 -14.02 13.47
N LYS A 81 -3.53 -15.34 13.32
CA LYS A 81 -4.86 -15.95 13.34
C LYS A 81 -5.56 -15.76 14.69
N LYS A 82 -4.85 -15.97 15.80
CA LYS A 82 -5.43 -15.84 17.14
C LYS A 82 -5.85 -14.40 17.43
N VAL A 83 -5.02 -13.44 17.04
CA VAL A 83 -5.32 -12.01 17.22
C VAL A 83 -6.46 -11.55 16.30
N PHE A 84 -6.53 -12.07 15.08
CA PHE A 84 -7.66 -11.83 14.19
C PHE A 84 -8.99 -12.35 14.80
N GLN A 85 -9.00 -13.57 15.34
CA GLN A 85 -10.16 -14.16 16.01
C GLN A 85 -10.56 -13.40 17.28
N ALA A 86 -9.58 -12.99 18.10
CA ALA A 86 -9.82 -12.15 19.26
C ALA A 86 -10.41 -10.78 18.85
N GLY A 87 -9.90 -10.19 17.77
CA GLY A 87 -10.41 -8.94 17.22
C GLY A 87 -11.88 -9.02 16.80
N LEU A 88 -12.26 -10.09 16.09
CA LEU A 88 -13.66 -10.37 15.75
C LEU A 88 -14.52 -10.59 16.99
N SER A 89 -14.00 -11.30 17.99
CA SER A 89 -14.71 -11.55 19.26
C SER A 89 -15.00 -10.24 20.00
N PHE A 90 -14.01 -9.36 20.12
CA PHE A 90 -14.18 -8.03 20.71
C PHE A 90 -15.16 -7.15 19.92
N ALA A 91 -15.14 -7.22 18.59
CA ALA A 91 -16.13 -6.53 17.75
C ALA A 91 -17.56 -7.02 18.03
N VAL A 92 -17.77 -8.33 18.16
CA VAL A 92 -19.08 -8.93 18.50
C VAL A 92 -19.53 -8.52 19.89
N ILE A 93 -18.66 -8.67 20.90
CA ILE A 93 -18.99 -8.33 22.29
C ILE A 93 -19.29 -6.83 22.40
N GLY A 94 -18.44 -5.98 21.83
CA GLY A 94 -18.63 -4.53 21.84
C GLY A 94 -19.92 -4.09 21.17
N ALA A 95 -20.23 -4.66 19.99
CA ALA A 95 -21.49 -4.41 19.31
C ALA A 95 -22.71 -4.91 20.10
N ALA A 96 -22.62 -6.06 20.77
CA ALA A 96 -23.69 -6.58 21.62
C ALA A 96 -23.93 -5.69 22.86
N VAL A 97 -22.86 -5.22 23.51
CA VAL A 97 -22.95 -4.28 24.63
C VAL A 97 -23.58 -2.95 24.17
N ALA A 98 -23.14 -2.41 23.03
CA ALA A 98 -23.70 -1.18 22.45
C ALA A 98 -25.16 -1.33 22.03
N LEU A 99 -25.53 -2.48 21.44
CA LEU A 99 -26.92 -2.84 21.14
C LEU A 99 -27.79 -2.91 22.41
N SER A 100 -27.19 -3.27 23.56
CA SER A 100 -27.85 -3.33 24.86
C SER A 100 -27.88 -1.99 25.64
N ALA A 101 -27.28 -0.91 25.10
CA ALA A 101 -27.04 0.33 25.84
C ALA A 101 -28.32 1.13 26.17
N GLN A 102 -28.53 1.40 27.46
CA GLN A 102 -29.56 2.30 27.99
C GLN A 102 -28.98 3.63 28.51
N SER A 103 -27.65 3.75 28.54
CA SER A 103 -26.95 4.93 29.00
C SER A 103 -25.68 5.14 28.16
N VAL A 104 -25.16 6.36 28.23
CA VAL A 104 -23.95 6.75 27.51
C VAL A 104 -22.74 5.91 27.97
N GLN A 105 -22.66 5.56 29.26
CA GLN A 105 -21.53 4.78 29.81
C GLN A 105 -21.50 3.34 29.28
N VAL A 106 -22.66 2.69 29.17
CA VAL A 106 -22.74 1.35 28.57
C VAL A 106 -22.38 1.41 27.09
N LEU A 107 -22.81 2.48 26.40
CA LEU A 107 -22.45 2.71 25.00
C LEU A 107 -20.93 2.91 24.84
N TRP A 108 -20.29 3.71 25.70
CA TRP A 108 -18.84 3.89 25.70
C TRP A 108 -18.10 2.58 25.92
N ALA A 109 -18.54 1.74 26.86
CA ALA A 109 -17.94 0.43 27.10
C ALA A 109 -18.04 -0.47 25.85
N GLY A 110 -19.20 -0.50 25.19
CA GLY A 110 -19.39 -1.23 23.94
C GLY A 110 -18.51 -0.70 22.81
N GLN A 111 -18.42 0.62 22.66
CA GLN A 111 -17.54 1.28 21.69
C GLN A 111 -16.07 0.96 21.96
N ALA A 112 -15.62 0.98 23.22
CA ALA A 112 -14.26 0.67 23.59
C ALA A 112 -13.87 -0.77 23.29
N LEU A 113 -14.76 -1.72 23.56
CA LEU A 113 -14.56 -3.12 23.20
C LEU A 113 -14.51 -3.30 21.67
N ALA A 114 -15.41 -2.66 20.92
CA ALA A 114 -15.39 -2.72 19.47
C ALA A 114 -14.12 -2.07 18.88
N GLY A 115 -13.66 -0.97 19.47
CA GLY A 115 -12.41 -0.29 19.13
C GLY A 115 -11.17 -1.14 19.38
N LEU A 116 -11.15 -1.89 20.49
CA LEU A 116 -10.12 -2.90 20.76
C LEU A 116 -10.11 -4.00 19.69
N GLY A 117 -11.30 -4.43 19.26
CA GLY A 117 -11.46 -5.34 18.12
C GLY A 117 -10.86 -4.78 16.83
N ALA A 118 -11.17 -3.52 16.51
CA ALA A 118 -10.62 -2.82 15.35
C ALA A 118 -9.09 -2.66 15.41
N ALA A 119 -8.53 -2.38 16.60
CA ALA A 119 -7.10 -2.30 16.85
C ALA A 119 -6.39 -3.61 16.48
N ALA A 120 -7.02 -4.76 16.79
CA ALA A 120 -6.50 -6.08 16.48
C ALA A 120 -6.64 -6.47 15.01
N LEU A 121 -7.76 -6.14 14.38
CA LEU A 121 -8.08 -6.52 12.99
C LEU A 121 -7.20 -5.80 11.97
N LEU A 122 -6.94 -4.51 12.17
CA LEU A 122 -6.17 -3.68 11.24
C LEU A 122 -4.77 -4.21 10.89
N PRO A 123 -3.85 -4.41 11.85
CA PRO A 123 -2.51 -4.90 11.55
C PRO A 123 -2.52 -6.37 11.15
N THR A 124 -3.40 -7.19 11.74
CA THR A 124 -3.45 -8.63 11.45
C THR A 124 -3.96 -8.93 10.05
N THR A 125 -4.98 -8.22 9.57
CA THR A 125 -5.51 -8.39 8.20
C THR A 125 -4.45 -8.10 7.14
N LEU A 126 -3.68 -7.01 7.29
CA LEU A 126 -2.59 -6.67 6.38
C LEU A 126 -1.44 -7.68 6.44
N ALA A 127 -1.13 -8.17 7.65
CA ALA A 127 -0.10 -9.17 7.87
C ALA A 127 -0.49 -10.56 7.31
N LEU A 128 -1.78 -10.93 7.39
CA LEU A 128 -2.33 -12.13 6.76
C LEU A 128 -2.23 -12.07 5.24
N ILE A 129 -2.59 -10.94 4.62
CA ILE A 129 -2.42 -10.70 3.17
C ILE A 129 -0.94 -10.85 2.77
N SER A 130 -0.05 -10.24 3.55
CA SER A 130 1.39 -10.27 3.27
C SER A 130 2.01 -11.66 3.41
N HIS A 131 1.44 -12.52 4.26
CA HIS A 131 1.89 -13.90 4.43
C HIS A 131 1.45 -14.80 3.28
N VAL A 132 0.19 -14.68 2.82
CA VAL A 132 -0.34 -15.54 1.74
C VAL A 132 0.03 -15.06 0.33
N VAL A 133 0.50 -13.80 0.20
CA VAL A 133 1.00 -13.23 -1.06
C VAL A 133 2.42 -12.69 -0.87
N PRO A 134 3.45 -13.55 -1.02
CA PRO A 134 4.85 -13.16 -0.84
C PRO A 134 5.34 -12.16 -1.90
N ASP A 135 4.90 -12.31 -3.14
CA ASP A 135 5.28 -11.44 -4.26
C ASP A 135 4.83 -9.99 -4.01
N PRO A 136 5.75 -9.00 -3.95
CA PRO A 136 5.42 -7.60 -3.72
C PRO A 136 4.44 -7.00 -4.75
N HIS A 137 4.55 -7.37 -6.02
CA HIS A 137 3.70 -6.82 -7.08
C HIS A 137 2.27 -7.33 -6.98
N GLN A 138 2.11 -8.64 -6.79
CA GLN A 138 0.81 -9.26 -6.55
C GLN A 138 0.20 -8.80 -5.22
N ARG A 139 1.01 -8.62 -4.16
CA ARG A 139 0.56 -8.12 -2.86
C ARG A 139 -0.04 -6.73 -2.95
N ALA A 140 0.52 -5.84 -3.77
CA ALA A 140 -0.01 -4.49 -3.96
C ALA A 140 -1.49 -4.49 -4.42
N LYS A 141 -1.88 -5.46 -5.27
CA LYS A 141 -3.28 -5.62 -5.74
C LYS A 141 -4.23 -5.94 -4.57
N PHE A 142 -3.83 -6.83 -3.67
CA PHE A 142 -4.65 -7.23 -2.52
C PHE A 142 -4.67 -6.19 -1.40
N VAL A 143 -3.57 -5.47 -1.21
CA VAL A 143 -3.56 -4.28 -0.33
C VAL A 143 -4.50 -3.20 -0.87
N GLY A 144 -4.56 -3.04 -2.20
CA GLY A 144 -5.56 -2.19 -2.86
C GLY A 144 -7.00 -2.64 -2.58
N LEU A 145 -7.29 -3.94 -2.68
CA LEU A 145 -8.61 -4.50 -2.34
C LEU A 145 -8.96 -4.31 -0.86
N TRP A 146 -7.99 -4.49 0.04
CA TRP A 146 -8.13 -4.22 1.47
C TRP A 146 -8.46 -2.75 1.74
N ALA A 147 -7.77 -1.82 1.08
CA ALA A 147 -8.03 -0.38 1.19
C ALA A 147 -9.42 -0.02 0.63
N ALA A 148 -9.84 -0.67 -0.47
CA ALA A 148 -11.18 -0.51 -1.02
C ALA A 148 -12.26 -1.02 -0.05
N ALA A 149 -12.04 -2.16 0.61
CA ALA A 149 -12.95 -2.70 1.62
C ALA A 149 -13.10 -1.75 2.83
N LEU A 150 -12.01 -1.15 3.29
CA LEU A 150 -12.01 -0.11 4.32
C LEU A 150 -12.87 1.09 3.90
N MET A 151 -12.63 1.64 2.72
CA MET A 151 -13.38 2.81 2.22
C MET A 151 -14.86 2.48 1.94
N THR A 152 -15.14 1.25 1.50
CA THR A 152 -16.50 0.75 1.33
C THR A 152 -17.23 0.67 2.67
N ALA A 153 -16.57 0.23 3.74
CA ALA A 153 -17.17 0.23 5.08
C ALA A 153 -17.54 1.64 5.54
N LEU A 154 -16.65 2.62 5.31
CA LEU A 154 -16.91 4.02 5.60
C LEU A 154 -18.10 4.58 4.77
N ALA A 155 -18.27 4.13 3.53
CA ALA A 155 -19.38 4.53 2.65
C ALA A 155 -20.72 3.86 3.01
N VAL A 156 -20.69 2.57 3.36
CA VAL A 156 -21.88 1.78 3.71
C VAL A 156 -22.43 2.18 5.09
N GLY A 157 -21.56 2.56 6.03
CA GLY A 157 -21.93 2.90 7.40
C GLY A 157 -23.11 3.88 7.51
N PRO A 158 -23.06 5.08 6.89
CA PRO A 158 -24.14 6.05 7.01
C PRO A 158 -25.45 5.61 6.36
N LEU A 159 -25.38 4.91 5.22
CA LEU A 159 -26.57 4.40 4.53
C LEU A 159 -27.27 3.31 5.35
N MET A 160 -26.47 2.38 5.87
CA MET A 160 -26.96 1.32 6.75
C MET A 160 -27.61 1.91 8.01
N ALA A 161 -26.95 2.89 8.65
CA ALA A 161 -27.49 3.57 9.82
C ALA A 161 -28.79 4.30 9.51
N GLY A 162 -28.85 5.06 8.42
CA GLY A 162 -30.05 5.76 7.98
C GLY A 162 -31.25 4.83 7.81
N VAL A 163 -31.10 3.76 7.02
CA VAL A 163 -32.17 2.78 6.79
C VAL A 163 -32.64 2.14 8.09
N ILE A 164 -31.71 1.81 9.00
CA ILE A 164 -32.05 1.22 10.29
C ILE A 164 -32.83 2.21 11.15
N LEU A 165 -32.40 3.48 11.21
CA LEU A 165 -33.04 4.50 12.05
C LEU A 165 -34.44 4.90 11.58
N ASP A 166 -34.73 4.72 10.29
CA ASP A 166 -36.08 4.94 9.75
C ASP A 166 -37.09 3.88 10.24
N HIS A 167 -36.62 2.70 10.62
CA HIS A 167 -37.48 1.54 10.93
C HIS A 167 -37.30 1.00 12.37
N ALA A 168 -36.22 1.35 13.05
CA ALA A 168 -35.85 0.80 14.34
C ALA A 168 -35.14 1.83 15.22
N ALA A 169 -35.02 1.52 16.52
CA ALA A 169 -34.30 2.39 17.45
C ALA A 169 -32.80 2.49 17.10
N TRP A 170 -32.16 3.59 17.47
CA TRP A 170 -30.74 3.88 17.18
C TRP A 170 -29.77 2.76 17.56
N ARG A 171 -30.08 1.96 18.58
CA ARG A 171 -29.22 0.87 19.07
C ARG A 171 -29.04 -0.25 18.04
N TRP A 172 -30.01 -0.43 17.15
CA TRP A 172 -29.96 -1.47 16.13
C TRP A 172 -28.87 -1.23 15.08
N ILE A 173 -28.25 -0.05 15.01
CA ILE A 173 -27.09 0.20 14.14
C ILE A 173 -25.87 -0.68 14.48
N TYR A 174 -25.82 -1.21 15.71
CA TYR A 174 -24.75 -2.11 16.13
C TYR A 174 -25.02 -3.57 15.75
N LEU A 175 -26.27 -3.93 15.47
CA LEU A 175 -26.62 -5.32 15.14
C LEU A 175 -25.91 -5.84 13.89
N PRO A 176 -25.82 -5.14 12.74
CA PRO A 176 -25.23 -5.68 11.51
C PRO A 176 -23.78 -6.15 11.65
N THR A 177 -23.00 -5.52 12.53
CA THR A 177 -21.62 -5.93 12.80
C THR A 177 -21.55 -7.33 13.39
N ILE A 178 -22.53 -7.73 14.22
CA ILE A 178 -22.55 -9.02 14.94
C ILE A 178 -22.57 -10.22 13.97
N PRO A 179 -23.58 -10.42 13.10
CA PRO A 179 -23.63 -11.59 12.22
C PRO A 179 -22.46 -11.61 11.23
N VAL A 180 -22.02 -10.45 10.71
CA VAL A 180 -20.87 -10.37 9.80
C VAL A 180 -19.60 -10.82 10.51
N ALA A 181 -19.34 -10.32 11.72
CA ALA A 181 -18.16 -10.68 12.49
C ALA A 181 -18.22 -12.16 12.95
N VAL A 182 -19.36 -12.66 13.42
CA VAL A 182 -19.54 -14.09 13.79
C VAL A 182 -19.32 -15.01 12.59
N LEU A 183 -19.92 -14.71 11.44
CA LEU A 183 -19.75 -15.51 10.22
C LEU A 183 -18.29 -15.51 9.77
N THR A 184 -17.64 -14.34 9.78
CA THR A 184 -16.20 -14.20 9.48
C THR A 184 -15.36 -15.02 10.47
N MET A 185 -15.70 -15.00 11.75
CA MET A 185 -15.03 -15.72 12.82
C MET A 185 -15.11 -17.23 12.57
N MET A 186 -16.32 -17.74 12.29
CA MET A 186 -16.60 -19.15 11.99
C MET A 186 -15.91 -19.63 10.72
N ILE A 187 -15.87 -18.83 9.65
CA ILE A 187 -15.22 -19.19 8.38
C ILE A 187 -13.69 -19.10 8.49
N ALA A 188 -13.17 -18.07 9.17
CA ALA A 188 -11.73 -17.87 9.35
C ALA A 188 -11.12 -18.91 10.29
N ALA A 189 -11.88 -19.46 11.23
CA ALA A 189 -11.38 -20.43 12.22
C ALA A 189 -10.77 -21.69 11.56
N PRO A 190 -11.43 -22.36 10.58
CA PRO A 190 -10.81 -23.47 9.85
C PRO A 190 -9.91 -23.04 8.68
N LEU A 191 -10.21 -21.93 7.99
CA LEU A 191 -9.60 -21.62 6.69
C LEU A 191 -8.34 -20.73 6.74
N VAL A 192 -8.18 -19.92 7.78
CA VAL A 192 -7.01 -19.05 7.93
C VAL A 192 -5.86 -19.83 8.56
N ALA A 193 -4.69 -19.78 7.93
CA ALA A 193 -3.46 -20.37 8.44
C ALA A 193 -2.94 -19.56 9.64
N ASP A 194 -2.44 -20.24 10.68
CA ASP A 194 -1.70 -19.54 11.72
C ASP A 194 -0.33 -19.13 11.16
N SER A 195 0.02 -17.87 11.32
CA SER A 195 1.27 -17.29 10.84
C SER A 195 1.86 -16.37 11.89
N ARG A 196 3.19 -16.41 12.02
CA ARG A 196 3.98 -15.67 13.02
C ARG A 196 5.21 -15.07 12.36
N ALA A 197 5.78 -14.04 12.97
CA ALA A 197 7.02 -13.44 12.44
C ALA A 197 8.20 -14.42 12.59
N PRO A 198 9.08 -14.57 11.57
CA PRO A 198 10.31 -15.34 11.72
C PRO A 198 11.27 -14.63 12.70
N GLY A 199 11.67 -15.30 13.78
CA GLY A 199 12.63 -14.79 14.77
C GLY A 199 12.03 -14.35 16.12
N SER A 200 12.87 -13.82 17.01
CA SER A 200 12.54 -13.50 18.40
C SER A 200 11.96 -12.08 18.60
N ARG A 201 10.87 -11.75 17.90
CA ARG A 201 10.12 -10.51 18.21
C ARG A 201 9.59 -10.61 19.64
N ARG A 202 9.74 -9.54 20.45
CA ARG A 202 9.30 -9.50 21.85
C ARG A 202 8.31 -8.35 22.05
N LEU A 203 7.54 -8.43 23.14
CA LEU A 203 6.67 -7.33 23.56
C LEU A 203 7.52 -6.23 24.19
N ASP A 204 7.37 -5.00 23.68
CA ASP A 204 7.92 -3.80 24.27
C ASP A 204 6.92 -3.19 25.26
N TRP A 205 6.80 -3.80 26.45
CA TRP A 205 5.83 -3.32 27.45
C TRP A 205 6.01 -1.84 27.82
N PRO A 206 7.23 -1.33 28.07
CA PRO A 206 7.44 0.09 28.35
C PRO A 206 6.93 0.98 27.21
N GLY A 207 7.29 0.68 25.96
CA GLY A 207 6.79 1.41 24.79
C GLY A 207 5.28 1.34 24.65
N GLN A 208 4.69 0.15 24.78
CA GLN A 208 3.24 -0.08 24.61
C GLN A 208 2.40 0.66 25.65
N ILE A 209 2.80 0.61 26.91
CA ILE A 209 2.10 1.29 28.00
C ILE A 209 2.23 2.81 27.85
N THR A 210 3.44 3.32 27.58
CA THR A 210 3.67 4.77 27.46
C THR A 210 2.99 5.37 26.23
N ALA A 211 2.96 4.67 25.09
CA ALA A 211 2.21 5.09 23.90
C ALA A 211 0.69 5.14 24.17
N ALA A 212 0.14 4.09 24.79
CA ALA A 212 -1.27 4.03 25.13
C ALA A 212 -1.68 5.14 26.11
N LEU A 213 -0.86 5.39 27.14
CA LEU A 213 -1.07 6.48 28.09
C LEU A 213 -0.95 7.85 27.42
N ALA A 214 0.01 8.06 26.51
CA ALA A 214 0.18 9.31 25.80
C ALA A 214 -1.06 9.67 24.97
N ILE A 215 -1.54 8.74 24.14
CA ILE A 215 -2.70 8.95 23.27
C ILE A 215 -3.98 9.11 24.11
N THR A 216 -4.20 8.23 25.08
CA THR A 216 -5.40 8.25 25.94
C THR A 216 -5.50 9.54 26.75
N SER A 217 -4.41 9.96 27.39
CA SER A 217 -4.39 11.16 28.23
C SER A 217 -4.49 12.43 27.39
N LEU A 218 -3.92 12.44 26.18
CA LEU A 218 -4.04 13.57 25.25
C LEU A 218 -5.48 13.77 24.83
N VAL A 219 -6.14 12.72 24.33
CA VAL A 219 -7.53 12.79 23.86
C VAL A 219 -8.47 13.13 25.02
N TYR A 220 -8.29 12.49 26.18
CA TYR A 220 -9.04 12.83 27.40
C TYR A 220 -8.89 14.31 27.77
N GLY A 221 -7.65 14.81 27.83
CA GLY A 221 -7.37 16.20 28.19
C GLY A 221 -7.96 17.21 27.20
N VAL A 222 -7.99 16.87 25.91
CA VAL A 222 -8.64 17.71 24.89
C VAL A 222 -10.15 17.73 25.09
N ILE A 223 -10.82 16.57 25.18
CA ILE A 223 -12.28 16.48 25.28
C ILE A 223 -12.78 17.15 26.58
N GLU A 224 -12.21 16.80 27.73
CA GLU A 224 -12.63 17.34 29.02
C GLU A 224 -12.23 18.80 29.19
N GLY A 225 -11.12 19.22 28.59
CA GLY A 225 -10.68 20.62 28.59
C GLY A 225 -11.66 21.57 27.91
N GLY A 226 -12.34 21.11 26.85
CA GLY A 226 -13.38 21.91 26.20
C GLY A 226 -14.80 21.68 26.73
N ALA A 227 -15.03 20.66 27.55
CA ALA A 227 -16.29 20.47 28.25
C ALA A 227 -16.41 21.39 29.47
N ASP A 228 -15.32 21.48 30.24
CA ASP A 228 -15.27 22.27 31.48
C ASP A 228 -14.34 23.47 31.34
N SER A 229 -13.03 23.25 31.49
CA SER A 229 -12.00 24.27 31.35
C SER A 229 -10.61 23.63 31.26
N PHE A 230 -9.74 24.20 30.42
CA PHE A 230 -8.33 23.82 30.36
C PHE A 230 -7.54 24.18 31.63
N SER A 231 -8.10 25.00 32.51
CA SER A 231 -7.51 25.32 33.82
C SER A 231 -7.87 24.32 34.92
N GLU A 232 -8.76 23.37 34.64
CA GLU A 232 -9.19 22.37 35.61
C GLU A 232 -8.03 21.40 35.96
N PRO A 233 -7.79 21.08 37.24
CA PRO A 233 -6.66 20.25 37.64
C PRO A 233 -6.59 18.89 36.93
N ARG A 234 -7.74 18.22 36.72
CA ARG A 234 -7.79 16.92 36.01
C ARG A 234 -7.36 17.02 34.55
N VAL A 235 -7.65 18.14 33.89
CA VAL A 235 -7.27 18.38 32.48
C VAL A 235 -5.77 18.67 32.39
N ILE A 236 -5.26 19.53 33.27
CA ILE A 236 -3.83 19.84 33.34
C ILE A 236 -3.03 18.56 33.62
N VAL A 237 -3.46 17.75 34.59
CA VAL A 237 -2.81 16.46 34.90
C VAL A 237 -2.84 15.52 33.70
N ALA A 238 -3.97 15.42 32.98
CA ALA A 238 -4.05 14.57 31.79
C ALA A 238 -3.13 15.04 30.65
N LEU A 239 -3.08 16.34 30.36
CA LEU A 239 -2.20 16.89 29.33
C LEU A 239 -0.72 16.79 29.72
N ALA A 240 -0.39 17.00 31.00
CA ALA A 240 0.96 16.78 31.52
C ALA A 240 1.35 15.29 31.43
N LEU A 241 0.45 14.38 31.81
CA LEU A 241 0.66 12.94 31.68
C LEU A 241 0.84 12.54 30.22
N ALA A 242 0.11 13.15 29.28
CA ALA A 242 0.29 12.93 27.85
C ALA A 242 1.69 13.32 27.38
N ALA A 243 2.16 14.51 27.75
CA ALA A 243 3.49 15.01 27.38
C ALA A 243 4.62 14.14 28.00
N VAL A 244 4.50 13.80 29.28
CA VAL A 244 5.47 12.94 29.98
C VAL A 244 5.48 11.54 29.39
N SER A 245 4.32 10.96 29.09
CA SER A 245 4.21 9.62 28.51
C SER A 245 4.72 9.57 27.07
N ALA A 246 4.50 10.63 26.27
CA ALA A 246 5.07 10.75 24.93
C ALA A 246 6.60 10.82 24.97
N LEU A 247 7.17 11.58 25.90
CA LEU A 247 8.62 11.61 26.12
C LEU A 247 9.15 10.25 26.60
N ALA A 248 8.46 9.61 27.54
CA ALA A 248 8.81 8.29 28.04
C ALA A 248 8.76 7.23 26.93
N PHE A 249 7.79 7.30 26.02
CA PHE A 249 7.69 6.44 24.84
C PHE A 249 8.92 6.60 23.93
N VAL A 250 9.30 7.83 23.60
CA VAL A 250 10.48 8.09 22.77
C VAL A 250 11.75 7.55 23.43
N LEU A 251 11.90 7.71 24.75
CA LEU A 251 13.05 7.20 25.50
C LEU A 251 13.05 5.66 25.59
N ALA A 252 11.89 5.04 25.77
CA ALA A 252 11.72 3.60 25.84
C ALA A 252 12.05 2.93 24.49
N GLU A 253 11.46 3.41 23.41
CA GLU A 253 11.69 2.87 22.06
C GLU A 253 13.15 3.04 21.62
N ARG A 254 13.81 4.15 22.00
CA ARG A 254 15.25 4.35 21.75
C ARG A 254 16.15 3.34 22.44
N ARG A 255 15.72 2.80 23.59
CA ARG A 255 16.49 1.85 24.40
C ARG A 255 16.09 0.39 24.16
N SER A 256 14.95 0.17 23.49
CA SER A 256 14.38 -1.15 23.26
C SER A 256 15.21 -1.96 22.26
N ALA A 257 15.43 -3.23 22.57
CA ALA A 257 16.07 -4.17 21.65
C ALA A 257 15.11 -4.68 20.56
N SER A 258 13.80 -4.50 20.74
CA SER A 258 12.75 -4.89 19.79
C SER A 258 11.65 -3.83 19.78
N PRO A 259 11.95 -2.60 19.32
CA PRO A 259 11.02 -1.48 19.34
C PRO A 259 9.75 -1.79 18.54
N MET A 260 8.59 -1.29 19.00
CA MET A 260 7.36 -1.40 18.21
C MET A 260 7.43 -0.51 16.97
N LEU A 261 8.11 0.64 17.06
CA LEU A 261 8.29 1.61 16.01
C LEU A 261 9.73 2.15 16.03
N ASP A 262 10.52 1.74 15.05
CA ASP A 262 11.88 2.25 14.90
C ASP A 262 11.87 3.76 14.62
N LEU A 263 12.33 4.54 15.59
CA LEU A 263 12.36 6.00 15.50
C LEU A 263 13.37 6.50 14.45
N ALA A 264 14.28 5.66 13.96
CA ALA A 264 15.14 6.00 12.83
C ALA A 264 14.35 6.24 11.53
N LEU A 265 13.13 5.72 11.41
CA LEU A 265 12.26 5.98 10.26
C LEU A 265 11.96 7.48 10.10
N PHE A 266 11.83 8.23 11.20
CA PHE A 266 11.60 9.67 11.19
C PHE A 266 12.80 10.50 10.72
N ARG A 267 13.98 9.88 10.55
CA ARG A 267 15.13 10.53 9.88
C ARG A 267 14.88 10.71 8.39
N SER A 268 13.98 9.92 7.79
CA SER A 268 13.53 10.11 6.42
C SER A 268 12.51 11.25 6.37
N PRO A 269 12.80 12.38 5.67
CA PRO A 269 11.87 13.49 5.55
C PRO A 269 10.53 13.08 4.94
N ALA A 270 10.56 12.13 3.99
CA ALA A 270 9.36 11.64 3.34
C ALA A 270 8.48 10.80 4.26
N PHE A 271 9.06 9.96 5.12
CA PHE A 271 8.31 9.22 6.13
C PHE A 271 7.66 10.16 7.15
N SER A 272 8.42 11.12 7.67
CA SER A 272 7.91 12.13 8.61
C SER A 272 6.79 12.97 8.01
N ALA A 273 6.95 13.41 6.76
CA ALA A 273 5.94 14.19 6.05
C ALA A 273 4.65 13.40 5.84
N THR A 274 4.75 12.17 5.31
CA THR A 274 3.57 11.32 5.03
C THR A 274 2.84 10.94 6.31
N THR A 275 3.57 10.67 7.40
CA THR A 275 2.99 10.37 8.71
C THR A 275 2.23 11.58 9.29
N LEU A 276 2.79 12.78 9.20
CA LEU A 276 2.11 14.02 9.63
C LEU A 276 0.88 14.32 8.76
N ILE A 277 1.00 14.14 7.44
CA ILE A 277 -0.12 14.29 6.50
C ILE A 277 -1.23 13.28 6.81
N ALA A 278 -0.88 12.02 7.14
CA ALA A 278 -1.85 10.98 7.52
C ALA A 278 -2.64 11.37 8.76
N MET A 279 -1.93 11.84 9.79
CA MET A 279 -2.54 12.31 11.03
C MET A 279 -3.49 13.49 10.79
N ILE A 280 -3.03 14.53 10.07
CA ILE A 280 -3.85 15.72 9.77
C ILE A 280 -5.07 15.37 8.90
N SER A 281 -4.87 14.53 7.87
CA SER A 281 -5.96 14.17 6.94
C SER A 281 -7.05 13.38 7.65
N PHE A 282 -6.70 12.50 8.59
CA PHE A 282 -7.69 11.71 9.34
C PHE A 282 -8.30 12.48 10.51
N LEU A 283 -7.58 13.41 11.13
CA LEU A 283 -8.16 14.40 12.04
C LEU A 283 -9.25 15.20 11.32
N GLY A 284 -8.91 15.72 10.13
CA GLY A 284 -9.86 16.42 9.27
C GLY A 284 -11.03 15.54 8.87
N LEU A 285 -10.78 14.33 8.36
CA LEU A 285 -11.84 13.43 7.87
C LEU A 285 -12.81 12.99 8.99
N ILE A 286 -12.32 12.40 10.08
CA ILE A 286 -13.19 11.87 11.13
C ILE A 286 -13.87 13.01 11.90
N GLY A 287 -13.13 14.07 12.22
CA GLY A 287 -13.69 15.26 12.84
C GLY A 287 -14.75 15.93 11.96
N PHE A 288 -14.53 15.98 10.64
CA PHE A 288 -15.51 16.51 9.69
C PHE A 288 -16.81 15.70 9.70
N PHE A 289 -16.74 14.37 9.66
CA PHE A 289 -17.93 13.51 9.75
C PHE A 289 -18.69 13.75 11.05
N PHE A 290 -17.99 13.93 12.17
CA PHE A 290 -18.60 14.28 13.45
C PHE A 290 -19.36 15.62 13.37
N VAL A 291 -18.67 16.72 13.02
CA VAL A 291 -19.28 18.07 13.03
C VAL A 291 -20.42 18.18 12.00
N LEU A 292 -20.23 17.62 10.80
CA LEU A 292 -21.23 17.71 9.75
C LEU A 292 -22.48 16.87 10.06
N SER A 293 -22.33 15.74 10.76
CA SER A 293 -23.48 14.96 11.25
C SER A 293 -24.30 15.77 12.26
N LEU A 294 -23.64 16.49 13.17
CA LEU A 294 -24.30 17.40 14.10
C LEU A 294 -24.99 18.58 13.38
N TYR A 295 -24.36 19.15 12.35
CA TYR A 295 -24.98 20.18 11.51
C TYR A 295 -26.27 19.67 10.83
N PHE A 296 -26.23 18.49 10.20
CA PHE A 296 -27.41 17.93 9.55
C PHE A 296 -28.56 17.68 10.53
N GLY A 297 -28.26 17.15 11.72
CA GLY A 297 -29.28 16.85 12.72
C GLY A 297 -29.80 18.06 13.50
N MET A 298 -28.93 18.96 13.93
CA MET A 298 -29.29 20.07 14.82
C MET A 298 -29.67 21.36 14.08
N VAL A 299 -29.03 21.65 12.95
CA VAL A 299 -29.26 22.87 12.16
C VAL A 299 -30.24 22.60 11.02
N GLN A 300 -29.91 21.70 10.09
CA GLN A 300 -30.78 21.40 8.96
C GLN A 300 -31.99 20.52 9.33
N ARG A 301 -31.97 19.89 10.51
CA ARG A 301 -33.03 18.98 11.02
C ARG A 301 -33.39 17.87 10.04
N LEU A 302 -32.40 17.36 9.33
CA LEU A 302 -32.57 16.22 8.42
C LEU A 302 -32.75 14.93 9.21
N ASP A 303 -33.40 13.96 8.57
CA ASP A 303 -33.35 12.58 9.03
C ASP A 303 -31.95 11.97 8.80
N THR A 304 -31.72 10.80 9.40
CA THR A 304 -30.42 10.13 9.34
C THR A 304 -30.10 9.62 7.94
N LEU A 305 -31.12 9.24 7.17
CA LEU A 305 -30.94 8.73 5.83
C LEU A 305 -30.48 9.83 4.85
N ASP A 306 -31.09 11.01 4.89
CA ASP A 306 -30.67 12.17 4.10
C ASP A 306 -29.25 12.63 4.47
N ALA A 307 -28.93 12.66 5.77
CA ALA A 307 -27.58 12.93 6.23
C ALA A 307 -26.58 11.88 5.69
N GLY A 308 -27.00 10.61 5.67
CA GLY A 308 -26.20 9.50 5.16
C GLY A 308 -25.86 9.61 3.67
N TYR A 309 -26.85 9.89 2.81
CA TYR A 309 -26.61 10.09 1.38
C TYR A 309 -25.74 11.33 1.09
N ARG A 310 -25.82 12.38 1.91
CA ARG A 310 -24.95 13.56 1.79
C ARG A 310 -23.50 13.20 2.11
N LEU A 311 -23.27 12.50 3.22
CA LEU A 311 -21.93 12.06 3.63
C LEU A 311 -21.32 11.04 2.65
N LEU A 312 -22.16 10.25 1.98
CA LEU A 312 -21.74 9.32 0.93
C LEU A 312 -20.99 10.03 -0.21
N ALA A 313 -21.34 11.27 -0.54
CA ALA A 313 -20.68 12.01 -1.62
C ALA A 313 -19.16 12.12 -1.38
N VAL A 314 -18.72 12.29 -0.13
CA VAL A 314 -17.30 12.37 0.22
C VAL A 314 -16.62 11.01 0.02
N THR A 315 -17.18 9.94 0.60
CA THR A 315 -16.56 8.61 0.56
C THR A 315 -16.61 7.98 -0.82
N ALA A 316 -17.71 8.15 -1.56
CA ALA A 316 -17.86 7.64 -2.92
C ALA A 316 -16.87 8.31 -3.89
N VAL A 317 -16.75 9.64 -3.86
CA VAL A 317 -15.78 10.34 -4.72
C VAL A 317 -14.35 9.97 -4.33
N CYS A 318 -14.04 9.89 -3.03
CA CYS A 318 -12.73 9.45 -2.55
C CYS A 318 -12.38 8.04 -3.05
N LEU A 319 -13.33 7.10 -3.00
CA LEU A 319 -13.17 5.74 -3.51
C LEU A 319 -12.92 5.72 -5.03
N LEU A 320 -13.74 6.44 -5.81
CA LEU A 320 -13.62 6.52 -7.28
C LEU A 320 -12.27 7.11 -7.70
N VAL A 321 -11.84 8.18 -7.03
CA VAL A 321 -10.56 8.84 -7.29
C VAL A 321 -9.40 7.91 -6.93
N GLY A 322 -9.50 7.14 -5.84
CA GLY A 322 -8.50 6.16 -5.46
C GLY A 322 -8.18 5.14 -6.55
N VAL A 323 -9.18 4.73 -7.34
CA VAL A 323 -9.00 3.82 -8.50
C VAL A 323 -8.17 4.48 -9.60
N VAL A 324 -8.42 5.75 -9.90
CA VAL A 324 -7.72 6.51 -10.95
C VAL A 324 -6.30 6.89 -10.53
N VAL A 325 -6.09 7.13 -9.24
CA VAL A 325 -4.81 7.57 -8.68
C VAL A 325 -3.71 6.52 -8.84
N GLY A 326 -4.02 5.23 -8.70
CA GLY A 326 -3.03 4.15 -8.85
C GLY A 326 -2.27 4.21 -10.19
N PRO A 327 -2.97 4.18 -11.33
CA PRO A 327 -2.36 4.39 -12.64
C PRO A 327 -1.68 5.76 -12.81
N LEU A 328 -2.25 6.81 -12.23
CA LEU A 328 -1.74 8.18 -12.36
C LEU A 328 -0.37 8.35 -11.70
N MET A 329 -0.10 7.63 -10.61
CA MET A 329 1.20 7.62 -9.94
C MET A 329 2.35 7.10 -10.80
N ARG A 330 2.08 6.44 -11.94
CA ARG A 330 3.12 6.08 -12.92
C ARG A 330 3.59 7.26 -13.77
N ARG A 331 2.76 8.31 -13.88
CA ARG A 331 3.02 9.49 -14.73
C ARG A 331 3.29 10.76 -13.91
N ILE A 332 2.72 10.85 -12.72
CA ILE A 332 2.80 12.03 -11.86
C ILE A 332 3.39 11.60 -10.51
N SER A 333 4.37 12.36 -10.01
CA SER A 333 5.02 12.06 -8.73
C SER A 333 4.04 12.17 -7.56
N ALA A 334 4.21 11.31 -6.55
CA ALA A 334 3.36 11.28 -5.36
C ALA A 334 3.31 12.64 -4.63
N ARG A 335 4.42 13.39 -4.62
CA ARG A 335 4.48 14.76 -4.10
C ARG A 335 3.42 15.67 -4.73
N VAL A 336 3.33 15.66 -6.06
CA VAL A 336 2.38 16.52 -6.80
C VAL A 336 0.95 16.11 -6.50
N LEU A 337 0.63 14.81 -6.51
CA LEU A 337 -0.73 14.34 -6.16
C LEU A 337 -1.11 14.74 -4.73
N ILE A 338 -0.24 14.48 -3.75
CA ILE A 338 -0.52 14.76 -2.34
C ILE A 338 -0.69 16.27 -2.12
N THR A 339 0.20 17.10 -2.65
CA THR A 339 0.09 18.56 -2.50
C THR A 339 -1.18 19.09 -3.17
N ILE A 340 -1.50 18.69 -4.40
CA ILE A 340 -2.73 19.11 -5.08
C ILE A 340 -3.96 18.63 -4.30
N GLY A 341 -3.98 17.37 -3.86
CA GLY A 341 -5.07 16.81 -3.09
C GLY A 341 -5.32 17.54 -1.77
N LEU A 342 -4.26 17.92 -1.04
CA LEU A 342 -4.37 18.70 0.19
C LEU A 342 -4.81 20.15 -0.06
N LEU A 343 -4.38 20.78 -1.15
CA LEU A 343 -4.88 22.10 -1.55
C LEU A 343 -6.37 22.06 -1.93
N ILE A 344 -6.79 21.03 -2.66
CA ILE A 344 -8.21 20.78 -2.98
C ILE A 344 -9.01 20.54 -1.69
N THR A 345 -8.48 19.73 -0.77
CA THR A 345 -9.12 19.48 0.54
C THR A 345 -9.28 20.78 1.33
N SER A 346 -8.24 21.62 1.40
CA SER A 346 -8.29 22.92 2.06
C SER A 346 -9.31 23.86 1.40
N GLY A 347 -9.28 23.98 0.06
CA GLY A 347 -10.26 24.77 -0.68
C GLY A 347 -11.70 24.29 -0.52
N ALA A 348 -11.92 22.97 -0.46
CA ALA A 348 -13.23 22.38 -0.19
C ALA A 348 -13.73 22.75 1.22
N LEU A 349 -12.88 22.63 2.24
CA LEU A 349 -13.20 23.03 3.61
C LEU A 349 -13.50 24.54 3.73
N VAL A 350 -12.73 25.40 3.06
CA VAL A 350 -13.03 26.84 2.98
C VAL A 350 -14.36 27.07 2.27
N SER A 351 -14.65 26.37 1.17
CA SER A 351 -15.93 26.55 0.45
C SER A 351 -17.16 26.18 1.29
N LEU A 352 -16.99 25.27 2.25
CA LEU A 352 -18.02 24.84 3.20
C LEU A 352 -18.25 25.87 4.34
N THR A 353 -17.41 26.90 4.48
CA THR A 353 -17.68 27.98 5.45
C THR A 353 -18.88 28.83 5.06
N ALA A 354 -19.30 28.79 3.80
CA ALA A 354 -20.49 29.47 3.30
C ALA A 354 -21.79 28.67 3.52
N LEU A 355 -21.75 27.59 4.32
CA LEU A 355 -22.96 26.84 4.68
C LEU A 355 -23.84 27.65 5.64
N ASP A 356 -25.14 27.59 5.41
CA ASP A 356 -26.18 28.19 6.24
C ASP A 356 -27.26 27.16 6.62
N ALA A 357 -28.31 27.58 7.33
CA ALA A 357 -29.40 26.67 7.73
C ALA A 357 -30.26 26.17 6.56
N HIS A 358 -30.22 26.83 5.40
CA HIS A 358 -31.10 26.58 4.25
C HIS A 358 -30.35 26.05 3.03
N THR A 359 -29.09 25.64 3.21
CA THR A 359 -28.24 25.25 2.10
C THR A 359 -28.80 24.03 1.39
N VAL A 360 -29.17 24.24 0.13
CA VAL A 360 -29.73 23.20 -0.74
C VAL A 360 -28.69 22.13 -1.07
N PHE A 361 -29.16 20.90 -1.30
CA PHE A 361 -28.30 19.75 -1.53
C PHE A 361 -27.32 19.95 -2.69
N GLY A 362 -27.74 20.58 -3.80
CA GLY A 362 -26.84 20.82 -4.95
C GLY A 362 -25.62 21.67 -4.58
N ALA A 363 -25.79 22.70 -3.76
CA ALA A 363 -24.70 23.55 -3.28
C ALA A 363 -23.76 22.79 -2.33
N LEU A 364 -24.31 21.92 -1.50
CA LEU A 364 -23.53 21.07 -0.60
C LEU A 364 -22.78 19.96 -1.36
N ALA A 365 -23.43 19.31 -2.30
CA ALA A 365 -22.95 18.10 -2.98
C ALA A 365 -21.62 18.31 -3.71
N TRP A 366 -21.46 19.40 -4.46
CA TRP A 366 -20.21 19.66 -5.16
C TRP A 366 -19.06 19.97 -4.20
N ARG A 367 -19.34 20.61 -3.05
CA ARG A 367 -18.33 20.90 -2.02
C ARG A 367 -17.86 19.63 -1.32
N LEU A 368 -18.79 18.71 -1.03
CA LEU A 368 -18.51 17.37 -0.50
C LEU A 368 -17.76 16.50 -1.52
N ALA A 369 -18.14 16.56 -2.79
CA ALA A 369 -17.43 15.88 -3.86
C ALA A 369 -15.99 16.40 -4.01
N LEU A 370 -15.79 17.73 -3.92
CA LEU A 370 -14.47 18.34 -3.95
C LEU A 370 -13.60 17.88 -2.76
N LEU A 371 -14.19 17.77 -1.56
CA LEU A 371 -13.51 17.22 -0.40
C LEU A 371 -13.10 15.75 -0.61
N GLY A 372 -14.01 14.92 -1.14
CA GLY A 372 -13.74 13.53 -1.50
C GLY A 372 -12.63 13.40 -2.56
N LEU A 373 -12.61 14.29 -3.56
CA LEU A 373 -11.58 14.36 -4.60
C LEU A 373 -10.21 14.66 -3.98
N GLY A 374 -10.14 15.68 -3.13
CA GLY A 374 -8.91 16.04 -2.43
C GLY A 374 -8.35 14.89 -1.60
N LEU A 375 -9.19 14.26 -0.78
CA LEU A 375 -8.79 13.12 0.05
C LEU A 375 -8.37 11.90 -0.78
N GLY A 376 -9.08 11.60 -1.88
CA GLY A 376 -8.74 10.49 -2.78
C GLY A 376 -7.36 10.64 -3.42
N LEU A 377 -6.96 11.87 -3.75
CA LEU A 377 -5.62 12.19 -4.28
C LEU A 377 -4.51 12.07 -3.21
N VAL A 378 -4.86 12.08 -1.92
CA VAL A 378 -3.90 12.04 -0.80
C VAL A 378 -3.71 10.63 -0.25
N VAL A 379 -4.79 9.90 0.05
CA VAL A 379 -4.73 8.67 0.86
C VAL A 379 -3.84 7.59 0.23
N THR A 380 -4.02 7.33 -1.06
CA THR A 380 -3.27 6.28 -1.78
C THR A 380 -1.78 6.63 -1.93
N PRO A 381 -1.39 7.80 -2.48
CA PRO A 381 0.02 8.11 -2.69
C PRO A 381 0.76 8.35 -1.38
N MET A 382 0.09 8.86 -0.34
CA MET A 382 0.67 9.04 1.00
C MET A 382 1.13 7.71 1.58
N THR A 383 0.29 6.68 1.53
CA THR A 383 0.62 5.36 2.10
C THR A 383 1.74 4.69 1.29
N ALA A 384 1.66 4.75 -0.04
CA ALA A 384 2.72 4.23 -0.92
C ALA A 384 4.07 4.93 -0.67
N THR A 385 4.06 6.25 -0.51
CA THR A 385 5.28 7.03 -0.27
C THR A 385 5.88 6.73 1.10
N ALA A 386 5.07 6.57 2.15
CA ALA A 386 5.55 6.18 3.48
C ALA A 386 6.32 4.85 3.41
N VAL A 387 5.77 3.85 2.71
CA VAL A 387 6.38 2.53 2.55
C VAL A 387 7.63 2.56 1.67
N ALA A 388 7.61 3.33 0.59
CA ALA A 388 8.76 3.45 -0.33
C ALA A 388 9.92 4.29 0.23
N SER A 389 9.68 5.11 1.26
CA SER A 389 10.67 6.02 1.84
C SER A 389 11.67 5.36 2.80
N VAL A 390 11.56 4.05 3.01
CA VAL A 390 12.34 3.28 3.97
C VAL A 390 12.89 2.00 3.33
N PRO A 391 13.98 1.42 3.86
CA PRO A 391 14.50 0.14 3.37
C PRO A 391 13.44 -0.96 3.38
N HIS A 392 13.47 -1.86 2.39
CA HIS A 392 12.43 -2.89 2.20
C HIS A 392 12.14 -3.73 3.46
N ARG A 393 13.17 -4.04 4.26
CA ARG A 393 13.03 -4.78 5.54
C ARG A 393 12.17 -4.05 6.59
N LEU A 394 12.07 -2.72 6.51
CA LEU A 394 11.31 -1.86 7.42
C LEU A 394 9.97 -1.40 6.81
N ALA A 395 9.69 -1.73 5.55
CA ALA A 395 8.50 -1.30 4.81
C ALA A 395 7.19 -1.64 5.54
N GLY A 396 7.11 -2.84 6.14
CA GLY A 396 5.94 -3.26 6.93
C GLY A 396 5.77 -2.43 8.22
N MET A 397 6.87 -2.10 8.90
CA MET A 397 6.85 -1.23 10.09
C MET A 397 6.48 0.21 9.73
N ALA A 398 6.99 0.74 8.61
CA ALA A 398 6.61 2.06 8.12
C ALA A 398 5.12 2.13 7.74
N ALA A 399 4.58 1.11 7.07
CA ALA A 399 3.14 1.02 6.78
C ALA A 399 2.30 1.02 8.08
N ALA A 400 2.70 0.19 9.06
CA ALA A 400 2.02 0.08 10.34
C ALA A 400 2.10 1.38 11.16
N GLY A 401 3.28 2.01 11.21
CA GLY A 401 3.50 3.30 11.85
C GLY A 401 2.63 4.39 11.21
N ASN A 402 2.67 4.54 9.89
CA ASN A 402 1.85 5.52 9.17
C ASN A 402 0.34 5.30 9.44
N ASN A 403 -0.11 4.04 9.50
CA ASN A 403 -1.50 3.72 9.87
C ASN A 403 -1.80 4.07 11.34
N ALA A 404 -0.87 3.85 12.28
CA ALA A 404 -1.06 4.22 13.67
C ALA A 404 -1.29 5.73 13.85
N PHE A 405 -0.45 6.56 13.23
CA PHE A 405 -0.61 8.02 13.27
C PHE A 405 -1.90 8.50 12.62
N ARG A 406 -2.33 7.81 11.56
CA ARG A 406 -3.65 8.03 10.95
C ARG A 406 -4.78 7.84 11.96
N GLN A 407 -4.72 6.80 12.79
CA GLN A 407 -5.71 6.54 13.83
C GLN A 407 -5.62 7.53 14.99
N VAL A 408 -4.42 7.96 15.38
CA VAL A 408 -4.25 9.07 16.35
C VAL A 408 -4.92 10.33 15.84
N GLY A 409 -4.74 10.66 14.56
CA GLY A 409 -5.46 11.75 13.91
C GLY A 409 -6.97 11.56 13.99
N GLY A 410 -7.47 10.37 13.65
CA GLY A 410 -8.89 10.02 13.74
C GLY A 410 -9.50 10.19 15.13
N ALA A 411 -8.76 9.88 16.20
CA ALA A 411 -9.19 10.08 17.59
C ALA A 411 -9.14 11.56 18.02
N LEU A 412 -8.20 12.34 17.48
CA LEU A 412 -8.12 13.78 17.75
C LEU A 412 -9.16 14.59 16.98
N GLY A 413 -9.72 14.06 15.89
CA GLY A 413 -10.70 14.76 15.04
C GLY A 413 -11.95 15.20 15.80
N PRO A 414 -12.80 14.27 16.29
CA PRO A 414 -14.00 14.60 17.06
C PRO A 414 -13.67 15.36 18.36
N ALA A 415 -12.57 15.01 19.03
CA ALA A 415 -12.09 15.70 20.23
C ALA A 415 -11.81 17.20 19.95
N VAL A 416 -10.89 17.52 19.05
CA VAL A 416 -10.47 18.91 18.78
C VAL A 416 -11.61 19.70 18.13
N LEU A 417 -12.26 19.15 17.09
CA LEU A 417 -13.31 19.89 16.40
C LEU A 417 -14.59 20.01 17.24
N GLY A 418 -14.91 19.03 18.09
CA GLY A 418 -16.05 19.11 19.00
C GLY A 418 -15.87 20.17 20.09
N VAL A 419 -14.64 20.33 20.60
CA VAL A 419 -14.30 21.43 21.52
C VAL A 419 -14.44 22.77 20.81
N LEU A 420 -13.81 22.95 19.64
CA LEU A 420 -13.92 24.20 18.87
C LEU A 420 -15.38 24.57 18.55
N LEU A 421 -16.17 23.57 18.16
CA LEU A 421 -17.60 23.74 17.88
C LEU A 421 -18.34 24.21 19.13
N THR A 422 -18.17 23.50 20.25
CA THR A 422 -18.90 23.77 21.49
C THR A 422 -18.53 25.14 22.05
N THR A 423 -17.23 25.40 22.28
CA THR A 423 -16.75 26.67 22.84
C THR A 423 -17.20 27.86 22.00
N ARG A 424 -17.06 27.79 20.67
CA ARG A 424 -17.47 28.91 19.82
C ARG A 424 -18.99 29.11 19.80
N THR A 425 -19.75 28.03 19.86
CA THR A 425 -21.22 28.10 19.93
C THR A 425 -21.67 28.72 21.26
N THR A 426 -21.12 28.28 22.40
CA THR A 426 -21.45 28.82 23.72
C THR A 426 -21.05 30.29 23.85
N ASP A 427 -19.90 30.68 23.31
CA ASP A 427 -19.41 32.06 23.36
C ASP A 427 -20.28 33.04 22.55
N THR A 428 -20.81 32.60 21.41
CA THR A 428 -21.60 33.45 20.49
C THR A 428 -23.10 33.41 20.77
N LEU A 429 -23.60 32.36 21.41
CA LEU A 429 -25.03 32.15 21.69
C LEU A 429 -25.70 33.34 22.42
N PRO A 430 -25.11 33.95 23.48
CA PRO A 430 -25.72 35.11 24.14
C PRO A 430 -25.96 36.29 23.19
N GLY A 431 -25.03 36.53 22.26
CA GLY A 431 -25.16 37.59 21.26
C GLY A 431 -26.29 37.32 20.27
N HIS A 432 -26.40 36.07 19.78
CA HIS A 432 -27.48 35.66 18.87
C HIS A 432 -28.86 35.66 19.55
N LEU A 433 -28.94 35.28 20.84
CA LEU A 433 -30.17 35.36 21.62
C LEU A 433 -30.65 36.81 21.79
N ALA A 434 -29.71 37.73 22.09
CA ALA A 434 -30.00 39.15 22.17
C ALA A 434 -30.46 39.72 20.82
N ALA A 435 -29.79 39.36 19.72
CA ALA A 435 -30.17 39.77 18.37
C ALA A 435 -31.54 39.23 17.93
N ALA A 436 -31.92 38.04 18.40
CA ALA A 436 -33.23 37.44 18.17
C ALA A 436 -34.35 38.05 19.06
N GLY A 437 -34.01 38.97 19.96
CA GLY A 437 -34.96 39.64 20.85
C GLY A 437 -35.42 38.78 22.03
N VAL A 438 -34.65 37.75 22.42
CA VAL A 438 -34.92 36.96 23.61
C VAL A 438 -34.56 37.78 24.85
N ASP A 439 -35.44 37.79 25.86
CA ASP A 439 -35.21 38.56 27.07
C ASP A 439 -33.95 38.09 27.83
N GLY A 440 -33.29 39.00 28.53
CA GLY A 440 -32.00 38.71 29.17
C GLY A 440 -32.06 37.66 30.28
N ALA A 441 -33.21 37.43 30.91
CA ALA A 441 -33.35 36.39 31.94
C ALA A 441 -33.48 35.01 31.28
N THR A 442 -34.32 34.87 30.26
CA THR A 442 -34.46 33.66 29.46
C THR A 442 -33.17 33.34 28.72
N ALA A 443 -32.48 34.34 28.16
CA ALA A 443 -31.20 34.15 27.49
C ALA A 443 -30.15 33.55 28.43
N ARG A 444 -30.00 34.08 29.66
CA ARG A 444 -29.11 33.50 30.68
C ARG A 444 -29.52 32.09 31.08
N ARG A 445 -30.83 31.82 31.19
CA ARG A 445 -31.35 30.48 31.51
C ARG A 445 -31.02 29.47 30.40
N ILE A 446 -31.11 29.89 29.13
CA ILE A 446 -30.73 29.08 27.97
C ILE A 446 -29.23 28.82 27.98
N THR A 447 -28.40 29.85 28.10
CA THR A 447 -26.93 29.71 28.14
C THR A 447 -26.51 28.76 29.26
N ALA A 448 -27.01 28.95 30.48
CA ALA A 448 -26.70 28.06 31.61
C ALA A 448 -27.15 26.60 31.37
N ALA A 449 -28.29 26.39 30.68
CA ALA A 449 -28.75 25.04 30.32
C ALA A 449 -27.88 24.39 29.23
N VAL A 450 -27.37 25.18 28.29
CA VAL A 450 -26.42 24.71 27.28
C VAL A 450 -25.07 24.38 27.90
N ASP A 451 -24.57 25.22 28.80
CA ASP A 451 -23.32 24.97 29.52
C ASP A 451 -23.42 23.70 30.39
N ALA A 452 -24.56 23.48 31.05
CA ALA A 452 -24.75 22.33 31.94
C ALA A 452 -25.06 21.01 31.21
N GLY A 453 -25.77 21.04 30.08
CA GLY A 453 -26.29 19.82 29.44
C GLY A 453 -26.02 19.69 27.94
N GLY A 454 -25.27 20.61 27.35
CA GLY A 454 -24.89 20.62 25.94
C GLY A 454 -25.93 21.23 25.00
N LEU A 455 -25.57 21.34 23.72
CA LEU A 455 -26.30 22.11 22.71
C LEU A 455 -27.76 21.64 22.49
N GLY A 456 -28.03 20.36 22.71
CA GLY A 456 -29.38 19.78 22.53
C GLY A 456 -30.37 20.05 23.66
N THR A 457 -29.98 20.74 24.74
CA THR A 457 -30.88 21.06 25.86
C THR A 457 -31.96 22.06 25.48
N VAL A 458 -31.62 23.05 24.64
CA VAL A 458 -32.54 24.13 24.25
C VAL A 458 -33.83 23.60 23.63
N ALA A 459 -33.73 22.54 22.81
CA ALA A 459 -34.88 21.91 22.17
C ALA A 459 -35.87 21.23 23.15
N ARG A 460 -35.49 21.07 24.42
CA ARG A 460 -36.30 20.43 25.47
C ARG A 460 -36.79 21.42 26.53
N MET A 461 -36.33 22.67 26.48
CA MET A 461 -36.76 23.70 27.43
C MET A 461 -38.16 24.19 27.09
N ASP A 462 -38.99 24.40 28.11
CA ASP A 462 -40.23 25.14 27.94
C ASP A 462 -39.93 26.64 27.89
N LEU A 463 -39.89 27.16 26.66
CA LEU A 463 -39.58 28.57 26.35
C LEU A 463 -40.81 29.31 25.81
N GLY A 464 -41.98 28.67 25.75
CA GLY A 464 -43.20 29.26 25.20
C GLY A 464 -42.99 29.91 23.83
N ALA A 465 -43.35 31.19 23.71
CA ALA A 465 -43.25 31.98 22.48
C ALA A 465 -41.81 32.17 21.97
N ASP A 466 -40.79 32.06 22.84
CA ASP A 466 -39.40 32.29 22.48
C ASP A 466 -38.69 31.03 21.95
N THR A 467 -39.38 29.87 21.94
CA THR A 467 -38.81 28.59 21.45
C THR A 467 -38.23 28.72 20.04
N GLY A 468 -38.96 29.35 19.12
CA GLY A 468 -38.50 29.53 17.74
C GLY A 468 -37.28 30.45 17.63
N ARG A 469 -37.27 31.56 18.39
CA ARG A 469 -36.17 32.52 18.44
C ARG A 469 -34.91 31.90 19.05
N ALA A 470 -35.06 31.17 20.15
CA ALA A 470 -33.97 30.47 20.82
C ALA A 470 -33.33 29.40 19.92
N LEU A 471 -34.14 28.59 19.22
CA LEU A 471 -33.63 27.58 18.30
C LEU A 471 -32.96 28.21 17.06
N GLY A 472 -33.49 29.33 16.56
CA GLY A 472 -32.85 30.11 15.49
C GLY A 472 -31.49 30.69 15.91
N ALA A 473 -31.43 31.29 17.11
CA ALA A 473 -30.20 31.82 17.68
C ALA A 473 -29.15 30.71 17.93
N LEU A 474 -29.58 29.55 18.44
CA LEU A 474 -28.70 28.39 18.60
C LEU A 474 -28.18 27.89 17.25
N SER A 475 -29.04 27.86 16.22
CA SER A 475 -28.62 27.48 14.87
C SER A 475 -27.57 28.43 14.31
N ALA A 476 -27.71 29.73 14.54
CA ALA A 476 -26.74 30.73 14.09
C ALA A 476 -25.40 30.61 14.85
N ALA A 477 -25.45 30.46 16.18
CA ALA A 477 -24.27 30.23 17.00
C ALA A 477 -23.55 28.92 16.63
N PHE A 478 -24.31 27.87 16.30
CA PHE A 478 -23.75 26.60 15.82
C PHE A 478 -23.01 26.78 14.49
N LEU A 479 -23.57 27.57 13.57
CA LEU A 479 -22.92 27.88 12.29
C LEU A 479 -21.59 28.63 12.50
N ASP A 480 -21.51 29.55 13.46
CA ASP A 480 -20.24 30.21 13.83
C ASP A 480 -19.20 29.18 14.32
N GLY A 481 -19.63 28.20 15.12
CA GLY A 481 -18.78 27.10 15.56
C GLY A 481 -18.33 26.18 14.43
N LEU A 482 -19.26 25.77 13.55
CA LEU A 482 -18.97 24.98 12.36
C LEU A 482 -17.96 25.70 11.45
N GLN A 483 -18.15 27.00 11.23
CA GLN A 483 -17.24 27.82 10.43
C GLN A 483 -15.83 27.83 11.04
N LEU A 484 -15.69 27.96 12.36
CA LEU A 484 -14.39 27.88 13.03
C LEU A 484 -13.74 26.50 12.83
N CYS A 485 -14.49 25.41 13.01
CA CYS A 485 -13.99 24.05 12.77
C CYS A 485 -13.47 23.88 11.34
N LEU A 486 -14.22 24.37 10.35
CA LEU A 486 -13.86 24.27 8.93
C LEU A 486 -12.61 25.10 8.60
N ILE A 487 -12.49 26.32 9.14
CA ILE A 487 -11.31 27.18 8.95
C ILE A 487 -10.06 26.52 9.56
N VAL A 488 -10.16 26.00 10.78
CA VAL A 488 -9.04 25.34 11.45
C VAL A 488 -8.63 24.07 10.68
N ALA A 489 -9.59 23.23 10.27
CA ALA A 489 -9.32 22.06 9.46
C ALA A 489 -8.69 22.42 8.10
N ALA A 490 -9.16 23.50 7.45
CA ALA A 490 -8.60 24.00 6.19
C ALA A 490 -7.16 24.50 6.36
N ALA A 491 -6.87 25.20 7.46
CA ALA A 491 -5.53 25.67 7.79
C ALA A 491 -4.56 24.50 8.07
N LEU A 492 -5.02 23.47 8.78
CA LEU A 492 -4.24 22.24 9.01
C LEU A 492 -3.97 21.50 7.69
N ALA A 493 -4.97 21.38 6.81
CA ALA A 493 -4.79 20.78 5.49
C ALA A 493 -3.81 21.58 4.61
N LEU A 494 -3.86 22.92 4.67
CA LEU A 494 -2.91 23.79 3.98
C LEU A 494 -1.48 23.63 4.55
N LEU A 495 -1.33 23.57 5.87
CA LEU A 495 -0.06 23.28 6.52
C LEU A 495 0.49 21.92 6.07
N ALA A 496 -0.34 20.88 6.03
CA ALA A 496 0.02 19.57 5.49
C ALA A 496 0.45 19.65 4.02
N ALA A 497 -0.22 20.49 3.20
CA ALA A 497 0.15 20.71 1.80
C ALA A 497 1.55 21.34 1.67
N ILE A 498 1.84 22.34 2.51
CA ILE A 498 3.16 23.00 2.56
C ILE A 498 4.24 22.00 3.01
N VAL A 499 3.98 21.25 4.09
CA VAL A 499 4.88 20.21 4.58
C VAL A 499 5.16 19.17 3.49
N GLY A 500 4.12 18.67 2.83
CA GLY A 500 4.26 17.72 1.72
C GLY A 500 5.04 18.32 0.55
N ALA A 501 4.78 19.58 0.19
CA ALA A 501 5.48 20.26 -0.89
C ALA A 501 6.96 20.50 -0.59
N VAL A 502 7.34 20.68 0.68
CA VAL A 502 8.72 20.94 1.11
C VAL A 502 9.50 19.65 1.35
N LEU A 503 8.95 18.73 2.16
CA LEU A 503 9.66 17.54 2.65
C LEU A 503 9.64 16.35 1.67
N LEU A 504 8.68 16.27 0.73
CA LEU A 504 8.65 15.21 -0.30
C LEU A 504 9.54 15.51 -1.51
N ARG A 505 10.43 16.49 -1.42
CA ARG A 505 11.41 16.78 -2.49
C ARG A 505 12.38 15.62 -2.62
N THR A 506 12.40 14.96 -3.78
CA THR A 506 13.42 13.96 -4.13
C THR A 506 14.81 14.63 -4.11
N PRO A 507 15.82 14.03 -3.46
CA PRO A 507 17.21 14.43 -3.68
C PRO A 507 17.53 14.30 -5.18
N ARG A 508 18.21 15.30 -5.76
CA ARG A 508 18.83 15.14 -7.08
C ARG A 508 19.75 13.92 -7.00
N ALA A 509 19.59 12.96 -7.90
CA ALA A 509 20.58 11.90 -8.07
C ALA A 509 21.95 12.56 -8.27
N PRO A 510 23.03 12.08 -7.62
CA PRO A 510 24.38 12.48 -7.97
C PRO A 510 24.55 12.25 -9.48
N VAL A 511 24.98 13.29 -10.19
CA VAL A 511 25.48 13.13 -11.55
C VAL A 511 26.58 12.08 -11.47
N PRO A 512 26.55 10.99 -12.27
CA PRO A 512 27.66 10.06 -12.34
C PRO A 512 28.93 10.89 -12.59
N ALA A 513 29.91 10.81 -11.69
CA ALA A 513 31.21 11.39 -11.95
C ALA A 513 31.68 10.84 -13.30
N ALA A 514 32.05 11.74 -14.21
CA ALA A 514 32.69 11.34 -15.45
C ALA A 514 33.84 10.38 -15.11
N PRO A 515 34.08 9.32 -15.91
CA PRO A 515 35.18 8.41 -15.66
C PRO A 515 36.46 9.22 -15.49
N GLU A 516 37.05 9.14 -14.30
CA GLU A 516 38.39 9.66 -14.06
C GLU A 516 39.32 8.89 -15.00
N GLU A 517 39.91 9.58 -15.98
CA GLU A 517 40.90 9.01 -16.88
C GLU A 517 41.99 8.34 -16.05
N ALA A 518 41.96 7.01 -16.03
CA ALA A 518 43.01 6.21 -15.45
C ALA A 518 44.32 6.54 -16.16
N LYS A 519 45.26 7.16 -15.43
CA LYS A 519 46.65 7.31 -15.89
C LYS A 519 47.19 5.92 -16.31
N PRO A 520 47.78 5.80 -17.50
CA PRO A 520 48.36 4.53 -17.94
C PRO A 520 49.56 4.16 -17.06
N SER A 521 49.49 2.98 -16.44
CA SER A 521 50.66 2.33 -15.83
C SER A 521 51.48 1.62 -16.92
N PRO A 522 52.81 1.51 -16.76
CA PRO A 522 53.74 1.28 -17.86
C PRO A 522 53.64 -0.13 -18.47
N ALA A 523 53.87 -0.18 -19.78
CA ALA A 523 53.84 -1.37 -20.60
C ALA A 523 54.88 -2.42 -20.16
N VAL A 524 54.44 -3.67 -20.10
CA VAL A 524 55.32 -4.85 -20.09
C VAL A 524 55.56 -5.24 -21.55
N GLU A 525 56.83 -5.25 -21.96
CA GLU A 525 57.29 -5.69 -23.27
C GLU A 525 57.00 -7.19 -23.50
N PRO A 526 56.53 -7.59 -24.71
CA PRO A 526 56.60 -8.97 -25.15
C PRO A 526 57.89 -9.25 -25.93
N GLU A 527 58.60 -10.31 -25.54
CA GLU A 527 59.70 -10.89 -26.32
C GLU A 527 59.20 -11.72 -27.52
N PRO A 528 59.97 -11.83 -28.62
CA PRO A 528 59.49 -12.25 -29.93
C PRO A 528 59.88 -13.68 -30.31
N VAL A 529 59.01 -14.42 -31.01
CA VAL A 529 59.42 -15.60 -31.80
C VAL A 529 58.59 -15.76 -33.09
N LEU A 530 59.24 -15.35 -34.19
CA LEU A 530 59.35 -15.97 -35.53
C LEU A 530 58.13 -16.25 -36.43
N ALA A 531 58.21 -15.61 -37.60
CA ALA A 531 57.39 -15.75 -38.79
C ALA A 531 57.95 -16.80 -39.78
N GLY A 532 57.06 -17.31 -40.62
CA GLY A 532 57.34 -17.89 -41.95
C GLY A 532 56.31 -18.96 -42.35
N ALA A 533 55.84 -19.12 -43.58
CA ALA A 533 55.91 -18.36 -44.83
C ALA A 533 54.88 -18.97 -45.82
N ALA A 534 54.33 -18.11 -46.70
CA ALA A 534 53.96 -18.34 -48.10
C ALA A 534 52.88 -19.36 -48.58
N ALA A 535 51.90 -18.75 -49.28
CA ALA A 535 51.46 -19.02 -50.68
C ALA A 535 50.41 -20.10 -51.06
N ALA A 536 49.23 -19.59 -51.46
CA ALA A 536 48.50 -19.77 -52.74
C ALA A 536 48.26 -21.15 -53.39
N HIS A 537 46.97 -21.45 -53.66
CA HIS A 537 46.32 -22.06 -54.85
C HIS A 537 44.79 -22.11 -54.52
N GLY A 538 43.78 -21.74 -55.30
CA GLY A 538 43.58 -21.62 -56.74
C GLY A 538 42.66 -22.74 -57.23
N ALA A 539 41.33 -22.52 -57.37
CA ALA A 539 40.47 -23.08 -58.45
C ALA A 539 38.97 -22.76 -58.28
N ALA A 540 38.37 -22.30 -59.37
CA ALA A 540 36.94 -22.03 -59.58
C ALA A 540 36.18 -23.27 -60.11
N ARG A 541 34.84 -23.29 -59.95
CA ARG A 541 33.92 -23.90 -60.94
C ARG A 541 32.49 -23.36 -60.84
N ALA A 542 31.88 -23.22 -62.01
CA ALA A 542 30.66 -22.47 -62.38
C ALA A 542 29.34 -23.27 -62.16
N PRO A 543 28.16 -22.63 -62.34
CA PRO A 543 26.83 -23.12 -61.92
C PRO A 543 26.03 -23.77 -63.07
N LEU A 544 24.85 -24.37 -62.77
CA LEU A 544 23.64 -24.63 -63.62
C LEU A 544 22.67 -25.60 -62.85
N PRO A 545 21.39 -25.82 -63.24
CA PRO A 545 20.26 -24.90 -63.47
C PRO A 545 18.95 -25.33 -62.75
N GLN A 546 17.93 -24.45 -62.76
CA GLN A 546 16.53 -24.73 -62.36
C GLN A 546 15.83 -25.75 -63.28
N PRO A 547 14.71 -26.34 -62.81
CA PRO A 547 13.56 -26.59 -63.66
C PRO A 547 12.28 -25.91 -63.14
N GLY A 548 11.56 -25.25 -64.04
CA GLY A 548 10.22 -24.71 -63.81
C GLY A 548 9.10 -25.72 -64.05
N GLY A 549 7.86 -25.35 -63.69
CA GLY A 549 6.67 -26.08 -64.13
C GLY A 549 5.35 -25.78 -63.39
N ARG A 550 4.61 -24.80 -63.92
CA ARG A 550 3.16 -24.79 -64.25
C ARG A 550 2.04 -24.92 -63.18
N GLY A 551 1.08 -24.00 -63.32
CA GLY A 551 -0.39 -24.19 -63.18
C GLY A 551 -0.96 -23.79 -61.82
N SER A 552 -2.09 -23.10 -61.67
CA SER A 552 -3.11 -22.59 -62.59
C SER A 552 -3.98 -21.59 -61.82
N ALA A 553 -4.39 -20.50 -62.45
CA ALA A 553 -5.56 -19.73 -62.04
C ALA A 553 -6.82 -20.33 -62.68
N SER A 554 -7.93 -20.36 -61.94
CA SER A 554 -9.28 -20.41 -62.51
C SER A 554 -10.27 -19.71 -61.59
N ASP A 555 -10.79 -18.60 -62.12
CA ASP A 555 -11.92 -17.80 -61.65
C ASP A 555 -13.20 -18.61 -61.38
N THR A 556 -14.08 -18.07 -60.52
CA THR A 556 -15.48 -17.83 -60.89
C THR A 556 -16.06 -16.68 -60.06
N ALA A 557 -16.68 -15.75 -60.79
CA ALA A 557 -17.23 -14.48 -60.33
C ALA A 557 -18.72 -14.57 -59.94
N GLY A 558 -19.19 -13.53 -59.23
CA GLY A 558 -20.59 -13.16 -58.99
C GLY A 558 -20.92 -13.11 -57.49
N VAL A 559 -21.18 -11.98 -56.85
CA VAL A 559 -22.25 -11.00 -57.14
C VAL A 559 -21.81 -9.59 -56.70
N SER A 560 -22.03 -8.60 -57.57
CA SER A 560 -21.96 -7.18 -57.24
C SER A 560 -23.31 -6.70 -56.67
N THR A 561 -23.28 -6.21 -55.43
CA THR A 561 -24.29 -5.28 -54.90
C THR A 561 -23.57 -4.00 -54.55
N GLY A 562 -24.06 -2.86 -55.05
CA GLY A 562 -23.43 -1.54 -54.91
C GLY A 562 -23.28 -1.05 -53.47
N ALA A 563 -22.24 -1.53 -52.78
CA ALA A 563 -21.74 -0.95 -51.55
C ALA A 563 -20.72 0.12 -51.92
N ARG A 564 -20.90 1.34 -51.42
CA ARG A 564 -19.80 2.32 -51.42
C ARG A 564 -18.59 1.65 -50.76
N PRO A 565 -17.37 1.73 -51.34
CA PRO A 565 -16.19 1.23 -50.66
C PRO A 565 -16.13 1.93 -49.30
N GLY A 566 -16.08 1.13 -48.23
CA GLY A 566 -16.02 1.67 -46.88
C GLY A 566 -14.73 2.47 -46.67
N PRO A 567 -14.56 3.08 -45.48
CA PRO A 567 -13.36 3.85 -45.14
C PRO A 567 -12.06 3.11 -45.46
N LEU A 568 -11.13 3.79 -46.15
CA LEU A 568 -9.84 3.25 -46.55
C LEU A 568 -8.76 3.64 -45.54
N LEU A 569 -7.92 2.69 -45.18
CA LEU A 569 -6.68 2.86 -44.42
C LEU A 569 -5.52 2.43 -45.31
N ASN A 570 -4.54 3.30 -45.53
CA ASN A 570 -3.37 2.95 -46.32
C ASN A 570 -2.09 3.44 -45.63
N GLY A 571 -0.95 2.83 -45.95
CA GLY A 571 0.30 3.23 -45.33
C GLY A 571 1.45 2.29 -45.66
N ARG A 572 2.55 2.41 -44.91
CA ARG A 572 3.72 1.54 -45.01
C ARG A 572 4.08 0.93 -43.66
N VAL A 573 4.41 -0.35 -43.66
CA VAL A 573 5.11 -1.01 -42.55
C VAL A 573 6.61 -0.87 -42.78
N ARG A 574 7.33 -0.36 -41.79
CA ARG A 574 8.78 -0.19 -41.80
C ARG A 574 9.40 -0.85 -40.59
N ASP A 575 10.68 -1.19 -40.68
CA ASP A 575 11.49 -1.54 -39.52
C ASP A 575 12.04 -0.29 -38.82
N ALA A 576 12.79 -0.49 -37.73
CA ALA A 576 13.44 0.60 -37.01
C ALA A 576 14.54 1.33 -37.80
N ALA A 577 15.07 0.72 -38.88
CA ALA A 577 16.04 1.34 -39.79
C ALA A 577 15.36 2.22 -40.86
N GLY A 578 14.03 2.10 -41.01
CA GLY A 578 13.23 2.84 -41.96
C GLY A 578 12.99 2.12 -43.29
N ASP A 579 13.44 0.87 -43.41
CA ASP A 579 13.26 0.03 -44.60
C ASP A 579 11.85 -0.55 -44.65
N GLY A 580 11.27 -0.60 -45.85
CA GLY A 580 9.89 -1.06 -46.05
C GLY A 580 9.76 -2.58 -45.95
N MET A 581 8.91 -3.07 -45.05
CA MET A 581 8.79 -4.50 -44.75
C MET A 581 7.70 -5.19 -45.58
N ALA A 582 8.10 -5.82 -46.67
CA ALA A 582 7.22 -6.71 -47.44
C ALA A 582 6.90 -7.98 -46.63
N GLY A 583 5.65 -8.46 -46.69
CA GLY A 583 5.22 -9.68 -45.97
C GLY A 583 4.67 -9.45 -44.57
N ALA A 584 4.76 -8.23 -44.02
CA ALA A 584 4.13 -7.89 -42.74
C ALA A 584 2.61 -8.02 -42.83
N THR A 585 2.00 -8.76 -41.91
CA THR A 585 0.54 -8.92 -41.83
C THR A 585 -0.06 -7.76 -41.05
N LEU A 586 -1.09 -7.13 -41.60
CA LEU A 586 -1.90 -6.14 -40.89
C LEU A 586 -3.33 -6.65 -40.72
N THR A 587 -3.86 -6.52 -39.51
CA THR A 587 -5.20 -6.95 -39.13
C THR A 587 -5.94 -5.78 -38.50
N LEU A 588 -7.13 -5.47 -39.00
CA LEU A 588 -8.01 -4.45 -38.46
C LEU A 588 -9.10 -5.12 -37.62
N ILE A 589 -9.28 -4.67 -36.38
CA ILE A 589 -10.19 -5.25 -35.38
C ILE A 589 -11.21 -4.20 -34.93
N SER A 590 -12.49 -4.57 -34.88
CA SER A 590 -13.58 -3.72 -34.39
C SER A 590 -13.50 -3.48 -32.87
N PRO A 591 -14.20 -2.46 -32.33
CA PRO A 591 -14.31 -2.26 -30.88
C PRO A 591 -14.91 -3.47 -30.13
N THR A 592 -15.66 -4.32 -30.83
CA THR A 592 -16.23 -5.57 -30.29
C THR A 592 -15.25 -6.75 -30.33
N GLY A 593 -14.00 -6.54 -30.76
CA GLY A 593 -12.95 -7.57 -30.81
C GLY A 593 -13.01 -8.47 -32.04
N ARG A 594 -13.85 -8.18 -33.04
CA ARG A 594 -13.97 -8.98 -34.26
C ARG A 594 -12.99 -8.47 -35.32
N GLN A 595 -12.26 -9.37 -35.96
CA GLN A 595 -11.47 -9.03 -37.14
C GLN A 595 -12.42 -8.55 -38.26
N VAL A 596 -12.18 -7.33 -38.76
CA VAL A 596 -12.97 -6.70 -39.83
C VAL A 596 -12.22 -6.58 -41.16
N GLY A 597 -10.88 -6.67 -41.13
CA GLY A 597 -10.05 -6.67 -42.33
C GLY A 597 -8.67 -7.26 -42.03
N ARG A 598 -8.03 -7.86 -43.05
CA ARG A 598 -6.65 -8.34 -42.96
C ARG A 598 -5.99 -8.21 -44.33
N THR A 599 -4.76 -7.72 -44.35
CA THR A 599 -3.94 -7.61 -45.56
C THR A 599 -2.48 -7.95 -45.26
N VAL A 600 -1.67 -8.09 -46.29
CA VAL A 600 -0.23 -8.29 -46.19
C VAL A 600 0.47 -7.18 -46.95
N ALA A 601 1.45 -6.54 -46.31
CA ALA A 601 2.24 -5.47 -46.91
C ALA A 601 2.98 -5.95 -48.15
N HIS A 602 2.88 -5.19 -49.24
CA HIS A 602 3.47 -5.46 -50.54
C HIS A 602 4.93 -4.95 -50.60
N SER A 603 5.52 -4.91 -51.81
CA SER A 603 6.87 -4.39 -52.01
C SER A 603 7.03 -2.96 -51.46
N ALA A 604 8.16 -2.70 -50.80
CA ALA A 604 8.44 -1.48 -50.02
C ALA A 604 7.47 -1.23 -48.84
N GLY A 605 6.83 -2.27 -48.30
CA GLY A 605 6.05 -2.24 -47.07
C GLY A 605 4.64 -1.63 -47.21
N ARG A 606 4.17 -1.32 -48.42
CA ARG A 606 2.86 -0.66 -48.61
C ARG A 606 1.68 -1.59 -48.32
N TYR A 607 0.63 -1.06 -47.69
CA TYR A 607 -0.61 -1.79 -47.44
C TYR A 607 -1.83 -0.91 -47.64
N GLU A 608 -2.97 -1.56 -47.93
CA GLU A 608 -4.31 -0.96 -47.98
C GLU A 608 -5.32 -1.89 -47.29
N LEU A 609 -6.20 -1.31 -46.47
CA LEU A 609 -7.22 -1.99 -45.66
C LEU A 609 -8.52 -1.19 -45.69
N THR A 610 -9.65 -1.86 -45.93
CA THR A 610 -10.97 -1.22 -45.91
C THR A 610 -11.75 -1.65 -44.68
N ALA A 611 -12.45 -0.71 -44.04
CA ALA A 611 -13.36 -0.99 -42.93
C ALA A 611 -14.83 -0.98 -43.37
N PRO A 612 -15.72 -1.70 -42.67
CA PRO A 612 -17.14 -1.76 -43.04
C PRO A 612 -17.92 -0.46 -42.78
N ALA A 613 -17.46 0.39 -41.86
CA ALA A 613 -18.09 1.67 -41.52
C ALA A 613 -17.08 2.64 -40.91
N VAL A 614 -17.42 3.94 -40.87
CA VAL A 614 -16.66 4.95 -40.12
C VAL A 614 -16.64 4.61 -38.63
N GLY A 615 -15.51 4.81 -37.96
CA GLY A 615 -15.37 4.47 -36.54
C GLY A 615 -13.94 4.18 -36.09
N SER A 616 -13.81 3.86 -34.81
CA SER A 616 -12.54 3.49 -34.18
C SER A 616 -12.26 2.00 -34.36
N TYR A 617 -11.03 1.65 -34.73
CA TYR A 617 -10.56 0.28 -34.95
C TYR A 617 -9.16 0.10 -34.34
N VAL A 618 -8.81 -1.13 -34.00
CA VAL A 618 -7.44 -1.49 -33.63
C VAL A 618 -6.74 -2.09 -34.84
N LEU A 619 -5.67 -1.45 -35.29
CA LEU A 619 -4.76 -1.97 -36.29
C LEU A 619 -3.64 -2.74 -35.58
N ILE A 620 -3.50 -4.03 -35.88
CA ILE A 620 -2.39 -4.86 -35.42
C ILE A 620 -1.52 -5.18 -36.62
N ALA A 621 -0.25 -4.80 -36.56
CA ALA A 621 0.76 -5.17 -37.53
C ALA A 621 1.75 -6.15 -36.91
N ALA A 622 2.07 -7.22 -37.63
CA ALA A 622 3.00 -8.24 -37.21
C ALA A 622 3.86 -8.69 -38.39
N ALA A 623 5.14 -8.94 -38.13
CA ALA A 623 6.08 -9.51 -39.08
C ALA A 623 7.00 -10.47 -38.34
N ASP A 624 7.48 -11.50 -39.02
CA ASP A 624 8.39 -12.47 -38.41
C ASP A 624 9.66 -11.76 -37.91
N GLY A 625 10.11 -12.13 -36.71
CA GLY A 625 11.29 -11.53 -36.08
C GLY A 625 11.11 -10.10 -35.58
N HIS A 626 9.89 -9.59 -35.50
CA HIS A 626 9.59 -8.23 -35.00
C HIS A 626 8.46 -8.26 -33.97
N GLN A 627 8.50 -7.35 -32.98
CA GLN A 627 7.42 -7.21 -32.01
C GLN A 627 6.13 -6.72 -32.68
N PRO A 628 4.97 -7.39 -32.47
CA PRO A 628 3.70 -6.93 -32.99
C PRO A 628 3.32 -5.57 -32.41
N GLN A 629 2.87 -4.64 -33.27
CA GLN A 629 2.42 -3.32 -32.85
C GLN A 629 0.91 -3.20 -33.01
N ALA A 630 0.21 -2.84 -31.92
CA ALA A 630 -1.22 -2.53 -31.94
C ALA A 630 -1.45 -1.02 -31.76
N THR A 631 -2.12 -0.38 -32.72
CA THR A 631 -2.45 1.06 -32.70
C THR A 631 -3.93 1.27 -32.95
N THR A 632 -4.55 2.21 -32.24
CA THR A 632 -5.96 2.57 -32.49
C THR A 632 -6.02 3.61 -33.61
N VAL A 633 -6.82 3.34 -34.65
CA VAL A 633 -7.05 4.23 -35.80
C VAL A 633 -8.52 4.61 -35.89
N VAL A 634 -8.81 5.85 -36.26
CA VAL A 634 -10.18 6.36 -36.44
C VAL A 634 -10.42 6.62 -37.92
N LEU A 635 -11.25 5.78 -38.54
CA LEU A 635 -11.50 5.83 -39.97
C LEU A 635 -12.74 6.67 -40.27
N HIS A 636 -12.61 7.59 -41.23
CA HIS A 636 -13.65 8.50 -41.71
C HIS A 636 -14.00 8.17 -43.17
N GLU A 637 -14.83 8.98 -43.83
CA GLU A 637 -15.14 8.74 -45.25
C GLU A 637 -13.92 8.96 -46.17
N GLU A 638 -12.94 9.76 -45.73
CA GLU A 638 -11.68 9.97 -46.45
C GLU A 638 -10.63 8.90 -46.10
N PRO A 639 -9.75 8.52 -47.06
CA PRO A 639 -8.63 7.61 -46.81
C PRO A 639 -7.70 8.13 -45.71
N LEU A 640 -7.40 7.30 -44.71
CA LEU A 640 -6.47 7.61 -43.63
C LEU A 640 -5.07 7.05 -43.94
N PRO A 641 -4.05 7.90 -44.16
CA PRO A 641 -2.66 7.45 -44.22
C PRO A 641 -2.11 7.15 -42.82
N HIS A 642 -1.53 5.96 -42.61
CA HIS A 642 -0.96 5.53 -41.34
C HIS A 642 0.23 4.58 -41.52
N ASP A 643 1.45 5.06 -41.26
CA ASP A 643 2.66 4.22 -41.28
C ASP A 643 2.86 3.51 -39.93
N VAL A 644 3.39 2.29 -39.97
CA VAL A 644 3.65 1.43 -38.80
C VAL A 644 5.14 1.10 -38.75
N VAL A 645 5.73 1.15 -37.56
CA VAL A 645 7.14 0.80 -37.36
C VAL A 645 7.23 -0.39 -36.41
N LEU A 646 7.68 -1.54 -36.91
CA LEU A 646 7.88 -2.73 -36.08
C LEU A 646 9.33 -2.77 -35.58
N ALA A 647 9.50 -2.90 -34.26
CA ALA A 647 10.82 -3.05 -33.66
C ALA A 647 11.30 -4.50 -33.78
N GLY A 648 12.57 -4.70 -34.11
CA GLY A 648 13.17 -6.03 -34.19
C GLY A 648 13.13 -6.74 -32.83
N ALA A 649 12.81 -8.04 -32.87
CA ALA A 649 12.84 -8.94 -31.73
C ALA A 649 14.17 -9.71 -31.78
N GLY A 650 15.14 -9.29 -30.97
CA GLY A 650 16.41 -9.99 -30.88
C GLY A 650 16.27 -11.31 -30.13
N ARG A 651 17.17 -12.23 -30.42
CA ARG A 651 17.22 -13.55 -29.76
C ARG A 651 18.53 -13.66 -29.00
N LEU A 652 18.49 -14.26 -27.82
CA LEU A 652 19.65 -14.49 -26.97
C LEU A 652 19.76 -15.98 -26.72
N ALA A 653 20.90 -16.59 -27.03
CA ALA A 653 21.16 -17.98 -26.71
C ALA A 653 22.55 -18.14 -26.12
N GLY A 654 22.80 -19.20 -25.38
CA GLY A 654 24.10 -19.38 -24.77
C GLY A 654 24.24 -20.65 -23.98
N ASN A 655 25.45 -20.87 -23.45
CA ASN A 655 25.75 -21.99 -22.58
C ASN A 655 26.28 -21.48 -21.24
N VAL A 656 25.88 -22.13 -20.16
CA VAL A 656 26.47 -21.93 -18.83
C VAL A 656 27.44 -23.07 -18.57
N VAL A 657 28.69 -22.72 -18.29
CA VAL A 657 29.79 -23.67 -18.08
C VAL A 657 30.49 -23.38 -16.75
N SER A 658 31.07 -24.41 -16.15
CA SER A 658 31.93 -24.24 -14.98
C SER A 658 33.29 -23.64 -15.43
N ALA A 659 33.70 -22.55 -14.79
CA ALA A 659 34.88 -21.77 -15.17
C ALA A 659 36.22 -22.51 -15.01
N GLY A 660 36.25 -23.61 -14.25
CA GLY A 660 37.47 -24.37 -13.96
C GLY A 660 37.72 -25.54 -14.90
N ASP A 661 36.68 -26.29 -15.25
CA ASP A 661 36.75 -27.54 -16.00
C ASP A 661 35.95 -27.51 -17.32
N GLY A 662 35.21 -26.41 -17.59
CA GLY A 662 34.43 -26.23 -18.80
C GLY A 662 33.19 -27.11 -18.90
N VAL A 663 32.84 -27.84 -17.83
CA VAL A 663 31.69 -28.76 -17.82
C VAL A 663 30.39 -27.94 -17.87
N PRO A 664 29.42 -28.32 -18.71
CA PRO A 664 28.13 -27.65 -18.74
C PRO A 664 27.39 -27.71 -17.40
N VAL A 665 26.77 -26.61 -17.00
CA VAL A 665 26.02 -26.52 -15.74
C VAL A 665 24.53 -26.68 -16.02
N GLU A 666 23.98 -27.85 -15.70
CA GLU A 666 22.55 -28.15 -15.79
C GLU A 666 21.75 -27.47 -14.67
N GLY A 667 20.55 -26.98 -14.99
CA GLY A 667 19.61 -26.42 -14.00
C GLY A 667 20.03 -25.07 -13.41
N ALA A 668 20.98 -24.37 -14.04
CA ALA A 668 21.30 -22.99 -13.71
C ALA A 668 20.13 -22.08 -14.09
N MET A 669 19.69 -21.22 -13.18
CA MET A 669 18.63 -20.24 -13.44
C MET A 669 19.23 -19.01 -14.12
N VAL A 670 18.80 -18.73 -15.34
CA VAL A 670 19.24 -17.60 -16.17
C VAL A 670 18.11 -16.57 -16.25
N MET A 671 18.42 -15.31 -15.95
CA MET A 671 17.46 -14.21 -15.97
C MET A 671 18.01 -13.04 -16.78
N VAL A 672 17.18 -12.45 -17.63
CA VAL A 672 17.52 -11.29 -18.46
C VAL A 672 16.76 -10.09 -17.95
N THR A 673 17.45 -9.00 -17.63
CA THR A 673 16.86 -7.74 -17.16
C THR A 673 17.25 -6.56 -18.03
N ASP A 674 16.41 -5.53 -18.11
CA ASP A 674 16.75 -4.26 -18.76
C ASP A 674 17.59 -3.34 -17.85
N VAL A 675 17.97 -2.16 -18.36
CA VAL A 675 18.73 -1.13 -17.60
C VAL A 675 17.99 -0.55 -16.39
N ARG A 676 16.69 -0.81 -16.24
CA ARG A 676 15.86 -0.39 -15.10
C ARG A 676 15.72 -1.49 -14.05
N GLY A 677 16.21 -2.70 -14.35
CA GLY A 677 16.11 -3.88 -13.50
C GLY A 677 14.81 -4.66 -13.67
N ASP A 678 14.01 -4.38 -14.70
CA ASP A 678 12.80 -5.14 -15.01
C ASP A 678 13.18 -6.47 -15.69
N VAL A 679 12.58 -7.59 -15.25
CA VAL A 679 12.84 -8.92 -15.81
C VAL A 679 12.12 -9.08 -17.15
N LEU A 680 12.89 -9.26 -18.22
CA LEU A 680 12.39 -9.45 -19.58
C LEU A 680 12.16 -10.93 -19.91
N ALA A 681 13.05 -11.81 -19.44
CA ALA A 681 12.94 -13.26 -19.62
C ALA A 681 13.65 -14.02 -18.50
N SER A 682 13.25 -15.27 -18.27
CA SER A 682 13.91 -16.18 -17.32
C SER A 682 13.74 -17.62 -17.74
N GLY A 683 14.74 -18.47 -17.50
CA GLY A 683 14.75 -19.88 -17.87
C GLY A 683 15.76 -20.67 -17.05
N MET A 684 15.73 -22.00 -17.18
CA MET A 684 16.74 -22.88 -16.61
C MET A 684 17.58 -23.48 -17.73
N THR A 685 18.86 -23.72 -17.50
CA THR A 685 19.72 -24.40 -18.47
C THR A 685 19.37 -25.87 -18.60
N GLU A 686 19.52 -26.39 -19.81
CA GLU A 686 19.37 -27.82 -20.12
C GLU A 686 20.59 -28.64 -19.64
N ALA A 687 20.53 -29.96 -19.77
CA ALA A 687 21.64 -30.87 -19.45
C ALA A 687 22.93 -30.56 -20.26
N SER A 688 22.79 -29.92 -21.41
CA SER A 688 23.89 -29.41 -22.24
C SER A 688 24.47 -28.08 -21.76
N GLY A 689 23.94 -27.51 -20.66
CA GLY A 689 24.22 -26.16 -20.17
C GLY A 689 23.58 -25.05 -21.01
N GLY A 690 22.86 -25.40 -22.08
CA GLY A 690 22.27 -24.43 -23.01
C GLY A 690 21.06 -23.68 -22.45
N PHE A 691 20.89 -22.42 -22.87
CA PHE A 691 19.71 -21.59 -22.66
C PHE A 691 19.38 -20.77 -23.92
N GLY A 692 18.12 -20.36 -24.06
CA GLY A 692 17.65 -19.54 -25.18
C GLY A 692 16.43 -18.70 -24.82
N PHE A 693 16.41 -17.45 -25.27
CA PHE A 693 15.32 -16.49 -25.13
C PHE A 693 15.07 -15.81 -26.46
N ASP A 694 13.81 -15.83 -26.89
CA ASP A 694 13.36 -15.18 -28.11
C ASP A 694 12.57 -13.89 -27.77
N GLU A 695 12.39 -13.02 -28.75
CA GLU A 695 11.55 -11.80 -28.64
C GLU A 695 12.04 -10.72 -27.67
N LEU A 696 13.34 -10.66 -27.40
CA LEU A 696 13.94 -9.64 -26.53
C LEU A 696 14.09 -8.28 -27.25
N PRO A 697 13.87 -7.16 -26.56
CA PRO A 697 14.09 -5.83 -27.13
C PRO A 697 15.58 -5.60 -27.40
N ALA A 698 15.88 -4.93 -28.51
CA ALA A 698 17.25 -4.51 -28.81
C ALA A 698 17.74 -3.47 -27.78
N GLY A 699 19.03 -3.56 -27.40
CA GLY A 699 19.66 -2.64 -26.46
C GLY A 699 20.49 -3.33 -25.36
N ASP A 700 20.89 -2.54 -24.37
CA ASP A 700 21.71 -2.97 -23.23
C ASP A 700 20.84 -3.79 -22.26
N LEU A 701 21.18 -5.07 -22.09
CA LEU A 701 20.55 -6.00 -21.17
C LEU A 701 21.57 -6.49 -20.14
N THR A 702 21.10 -7.04 -19.03
CA THR A 702 21.94 -7.75 -18.06
C THR A 702 21.44 -9.18 -17.90
N ILE A 703 22.32 -10.15 -18.03
CA ILE A 703 22.03 -11.55 -17.75
C ILE A 703 22.56 -11.90 -16.37
N THR A 704 21.70 -12.43 -15.51
CA THR A 704 22.08 -12.98 -14.21
C THR A 704 21.91 -14.49 -14.23
N VAL A 705 22.95 -15.22 -13.84
CA VAL A 705 22.94 -16.69 -13.77
C VAL A 705 23.23 -17.13 -12.35
N ASN A 706 22.43 -18.06 -11.83
CA ASN A 706 22.60 -18.64 -10.51
C ASN A 706 22.45 -20.17 -10.56
N ALA A 707 23.39 -20.91 -9.98
CA ALA A 707 23.35 -22.38 -9.92
C ALA A 707 23.84 -22.88 -8.55
N PRO A 708 23.24 -23.94 -7.97
CA PRO A 708 23.69 -24.50 -6.70
C PRO A 708 25.17 -24.93 -6.73
N GLY A 709 25.96 -24.51 -5.73
CA GLY A 709 27.39 -24.84 -5.66
C GLY A 709 28.29 -23.95 -6.53
N PHE A 710 27.71 -22.96 -7.20
CA PHE A 710 28.40 -21.98 -8.01
C PHE A 710 28.06 -20.56 -7.56
N ARG A 711 28.96 -19.62 -7.82
CA ARG A 711 28.69 -18.22 -7.52
C ARG A 711 27.76 -17.60 -8.56
N PRO A 712 26.77 -16.78 -8.15
CA PRO A 712 25.98 -16.00 -9.08
C PRO A 712 26.86 -15.06 -9.91
N VAL A 713 26.58 -14.96 -11.20
CA VAL A 713 27.27 -14.07 -12.14
C VAL A 713 26.25 -13.17 -12.81
N ALA A 714 26.59 -11.89 -12.97
CA ALA A 714 25.81 -10.93 -13.77
C ALA A 714 26.69 -10.33 -14.87
N LEU A 715 26.23 -10.42 -16.13
CA LEU A 715 26.97 -9.98 -17.31
C LEU A 715 26.12 -9.01 -18.13
N PRO A 716 26.64 -7.82 -18.50
CA PRO A 716 25.97 -6.97 -19.48
C PRO A 716 26.04 -7.61 -20.88
N VAL A 717 24.96 -7.51 -21.64
CA VAL A 717 24.84 -8.02 -23.01
C VAL A 717 24.16 -6.99 -23.90
N GLN A 718 24.78 -6.68 -25.03
CA GLN A 718 24.18 -5.83 -26.05
C GLN A 718 23.40 -6.67 -27.04
N LEU A 719 22.08 -6.54 -27.06
CA LEU A 719 21.23 -7.28 -27.97
C LEU A 719 21.02 -6.51 -29.28
N SER A 720 21.32 -7.15 -30.41
CA SER A 720 21.06 -6.60 -31.74
C SER A 720 19.60 -6.84 -32.11
N GLY A 721 18.94 -5.89 -32.80
CA GLY A 721 17.54 -6.04 -33.24
C GLY A 721 17.29 -7.11 -34.31
N SER A 722 18.34 -7.78 -34.79
CA SER A 722 18.24 -8.94 -35.69
C SER A 722 19.34 -9.97 -35.36
N GLY A 723 19.02 -11.27 -35.48
CA GLY A 723 19.95 -12.38 -35.23
C GLY A 723 19.89 -12.96 -33.81
N VAL A 724 20.71 -13.98 -33.57
CA VAL A 724 20.90 -14.63 -32.26
C VAL A 724 22.21 -14.13 -31.65
N THR A 725 22.14 -13.41 -30.54
CA THR A 725 23.31 -13.09 -29.71
C THR A 725 23.68 -14.34 -28.93
N ALA A 726 24.86 -14.91 -29.20
CA ALA A 726 25.38 -16.07 -28.50
C ALA A 726 26.27 -15.65 -27.31
N LEU A 727 26.13 -16.28 -26.15
CA LEU A 727 26.98 -16.03 -24.97
C LEU A 727 27.43 -17.33 -24.31
N GLU A 728 28.65 -17.35 -23.79
CA GLU A 728 29.08 -18.36 -22.83
C GLU A 728 29.22 -17.72 -21.44
N VAL A 729 28.58 -18.31 -20.44
CA VAL A 729 28.56 -17.78 -19.06
C VAL A 729 29.37 -18.71 -18.15
N PRO A 730 30.62 -18.35 -17.80
CA PRO A 730 31.43 -19.13 -16.89
C PRO A 730 31.02 -18.88 -15.44
N LEU A 731 30.58 -19.93 -14.74
CA LEU A 731 30.31 -19.90 -13.30
C LEU A 731 31.50 -20.43 -12.51
N ARG A 732 31.93 -19.68 -11.50
CA ARG A 732 33.00 -20.12 -10.61
C ARG A 732 32.44 -21.02 -9.49
N PRO A 733 33.08 -22.16 -9.18
CA PRO A 733 32.72 -22.97 -8.03
C PRO A 733 32.71 -22.14 -6.73
N GLY A 734 31.67 -22.34 -5.92
CA GLY A 734 31.53 -21.73 -4.62
C GLY A 734 32.09 -22.63 -3.52
N SER A 735 32.88 -22.09 -2.60
CA SER A 735 33.31 -22.86 -1.42
C SER A 735 32.18 -22.94 -0.40
N ARG A 736 32.09 -24.07 0.31
CA ARG A 736 31.10 -24.26 1.39
C ARG A 736 31.82 -24.40 2.73
N LEU A 737 31.43 -23.56 3.68
CA LEU A 737 31.87 -23.65 5.07
C LEU A 737 30.74 -24.26 5.89
N ARG A 738 31.03 -25.29 6.67
CA ARG A 738 30.09 -25.91 7.61
C ARG A 738 30.74 -26.05 8.98
N GLY A 739 29.91 -26.11 10.01
CA GLY A 739 30.42 -26.30 11.36
C GLY A 739 29.33 -26.57 12.37
N VAL A 740 29.74 -26.77 13.62
CA VAL A 740 28.85 -26.91 14.77
C VAL A 740 29.34 -25.98 15.86
N VAL A 741 28.43 -25.22 16.47
CA VAL A 741 28.72 -24.39 17.65
C VAL A 741 28.40 -25.20 18.91
N ARG A 742 29.34 -25.26 19.84
CA ARG A 742 29.21 -26.02 21.10
C ARG A 742 29.49 -25.16 22.34
N ALA A 743 28.83 -25.50 23.44
CA ALA A 743 28.99 -24.85 24.75
C ALA A 743 30.13 -25.48 25.57
N GLY A 744 31.26 -24.77 25.70
CA GLY A 744 32.29 -25.00 26.72
C GLY A 744 32.68 -26.45 27.01
N ALA A 745 33.00 -26.71 28.28
CA ALA A 745 33.41 -28.03 28.77
C ALA A 745 32.34 -29.11 28.58
N SER A 746 31.06 -28.71 28.57
CA SER A 746 29.91 -29.62 28.37
C SER A 746 29.81 -30.22 26.96
N ARG A 747 30.48 -29.62 25.96
CA ARG A 747 30.40 -29.98 24.52
C ARG A 747 29.00 -30.12 23.93
N LEU A 748 27.98 -29.58 24.61
CA LEU A 748 26.59 -29.57 24.15
C LEU A 748 26.45 -28.67 22.93
N ALA A 749 25.72 -29.13 21.92
CA ALA A 749 25.43 -28.33 20.73
C ALA A 749 24.55 -27.13 21.09
N LEU A 750 24.95 -25.94 20.65
CA LEU A 750 24.22 -24.71 20.91
C LEU A 750 23.26 -24.41 19.77
N THR A 751 21.96 -24.54 20.03
CA THR A 751 20.89 -24.08 19.16
C THR A 751 20.76 -22.55 19.22
N ASP A 752 20.34 -21.93 18.11
CA ASP A 752 20.10 -20.49 18.00
C ASP A 752 21.33 -19.58 18.22
N ALA A 753 22.54 -20.13 18.17
CA ALA A 753 23.77 -19.35 18.17
C ALA A 753 23.92 -18.63 16.82
N ARG A 754 24.08 -17.30 16.85
CA ARG A 754 24.32 -16.53 15.63
C ARG A 754 25.78 -16.66 15.22
N VAL A 755 26.02 -17.15 14.01
CA VAL A 755 27.35 -17.28 13.40
C VAL A 755 27.46 -16.25 12.29
N THR A 756 28.43 -15.35 12.39
CA THR A 756 28.72 -14.29 11.40
C THR A 756 30.03 -14.62 10.73
N LEU A 757 30.05 -14.66 9.40
CA LEU A 757 31.26 -14.85 8.62
C LEU A 757 31.74 -13.48 8.11
N VAL A 758 33.00 -13.16 8.35
CA VAL A 758 33.65 -11.90 7.98
C VAL A 758 34.86 -12.21 7.09
N ASP A 759 35.06 -11.47 6.02
CA ASP A 759 36.25 -11.62 5.17
C ASP A 759 37.51 -10.98 5.80
N ALA A 760 38.67 -11.17 5.16
CA ALA A 760 39.93 -10.58 5.59
C ALA A 760 39.96 -9.03 5.58
N ALA A 761 39.04 -8.38 4.86
CA ALA A 761 38.90 -6.92 4.83
C ALA A 761 37.96 -6.39 5.94
N GLY A 762 37.36 -7.28 6.74
CA GLY A 762 36.43 -6.93 7.82
C GLY A 762 34.97 -6.79 7.37
N ASN A 763 34.63 -7.15 6.12
CA ASN A 763 33.25 -7.09 5.64
C ASN A 763 32.49 -8.34 6.05
N VAL A 764 31.22 -8.18 6.43
CA VAL A 764 30.35 -9.32 6.72
C VAL A 764 29.92 -10.00 5.42
N VAL A 765 30.35 -11.24 5.24
CA VAL A 765 30.10 -12.08 4.06
C VAL A 765 28.76 -12.80 4.20
N GLY A 766 28.38 -13.15 5.43
CA GLY A 766 27.10 -13.78 5.71
C GLY A 766 26.82 -13.92 7.20
N THR A 767 25.56 -14.16 7.56
CA THR A 767 25.17 -14.48 8.93
C THR A 767 24.14 -15.60 8.91
N THR A 768 24.34 -16.62 9.74
CA THR A 768 23.44 -17.76 9.89
C THR A 768 23.20 -18.06 11.37
N THR A 769 22.19 -18.86 11.68
CA THR A 769 21.87 -19.32 13.04
C THR A 769 21.93 -20.83 13.08
N THR A 770 22.49 -21.37 14.15
CA THR A 770 22.65 -22.82 14.29
C THR A 770 21.32 -23.57 14.46
N GLY A 771 21.23 -24.77 13.89
CA GLY A 771 20.10 -25.68 14.07
C GLY A 771 20.01 -26.32 15.47
N SER A 772 19.02 -27.19 15.69
CA SER A 772 18.86 -27.93 16.96
C SER A 772 20.04 -28.82 17.33
N ASP A 773 20.83 -29.19 16.34
CA ASP A 773 22.08 -29.95 16.43
C ASP A 773 23.33 -29.06 16.52
N GLY A 774 23.15 -27.74 16.62
CA GLY A 774 24.21 -26.74 16.66
C GLY A 774 24.88 -26.48 15.31
N ALA A 775 24.39 -27.07 14.21
CA ALA A 775 25.04 -26.99 12.92
C ALA A 775 24.78 -25.65 12.19
N TYR A 776 25.78 -25.15 11.49
CA TYR A 776 25.70 -23.98 10.61
C TYR A 776 26.34 -24.25 9.25
N SER A 777 25.94 -23.49 8.22
CA SER A 777 26.60 -23.53 6.91
C SER A 777 26.53 -22.21 6.15
N PHE A 778 27.60 -21.90 5.41
CA PHE A 778 27.70 -20.86 4.39
C PHE A 778 28.07 -21.52 3.06
N THR A 779 27.45 -21.09 1.97
CA THR A 779 27.74 -21.56 0.60
C THR A 779 28.27 -20.41 -0.24
N ASP A 780 28.79 -20.75 -1.43
CA ASP A 780 29.11 -19.77 -2.49
C ASP A 780 30.24 -18.78 -2.13
N LEU A 781 31.16 -19.22 -1.28
CA LEU A 781 32.26 -18.40 -0.74
C LEU A 781 33.49 -18.32 -1.66
N ASP A 782 34.26 -17.24 -1.48
CA ASP A 782 35.60 -17.05 -2.01
C ASP A 782 36.63 -17.98 -1.36
N ALA A 783 37.69 -18.31 -2.11
CA ALA A 783 38.90 -18.86 -1.50
C ALA A 783 39.60 -17.72 -0.76
N GLY A 784 39.97 -17.93 0.50
CA GLY A 784 40.55 -16.88 1.31
C GLY A 784 40.35 -17.08 2.80
N SER A 785 40.88 -16.13 3.57
CA SER A 785 40.76 -16.13 5.02
C SER A 785 39.49 -15.42 5.45
N TYR A 786 38.74 -16.08 6.32
CA TYR A 786 37.53 -15.58 6.94
C TYR A 786 37.62 -15.66 8.45
N SER A 787 36.93 -14.77 9.16
CA SER A 787 36.70 -14.88 10.59
C SER A 787 35.23 -15.23 10.86
N LEU A 788 35.03 -16.28 11.67
CA LEU A 788 33.72 -16.64 12.21
C LEU A 788 33.57 -15.97 13.57
N ILE A 789 32.50 -15.18 13.73
CA ILE A 789 32.14 -14.51 14.97
C ILE A 789 30.81 -15.08 15.44
N THR A 790 30.80 -15.64 16.64
CA THR A 790 29.58 -16.14 17.28
C THR A 790 29.02 -15.11 18.25
N ALA A 791 27.70 -14.90 18.23
CA ALA A 791 27.01 -13.95 19.10
C ALA A 791 25.78 -14.60 19.76
N GLY A 792 25.53 -14.25 21.03
CA GLY A 792 24.51 -14.85 21.90
C GLY A 792 25.05 -15.29 23.27
N TYR A 793 26.37 -15.39 23.37
CA TYR A 793 27.19 -15.70 24.55
C TYR A 793 28.51 -14.87 24.43
N PRO A 794 29.47 -14.90 25.39
CA PRO A 794 30.73 -14.16 25.24
C PRO A 794 31.39 -14.46 23.88
N PRO A 795 31.70 -13.43 23.07
CA PRO A 795 32.04 -13.64 21.67
C PRO A 795 33.37 -14.37 21.53
N VAL A 796 33.38 -15.46 20.76
CA VAL A 796 34.60 -16.14 20.30
C VAL A 796 34.73 -15.92 18.80
N ALA A 797 35.92 -15.49 18.39
CA ALA A 797 36.31 -15.32 16.99
C ALA A 797 37.33 -16.39 16.60
N THR A 798 37.15 -17.02 15.44
CA THR A 798 38.10 -18.00 14.89
C THR A 798 38.31 -17.74 13.41
N THR A 799 39.58 -17.74 12.99
CA THR A 799 39.95 -17.56 11.58
C THR A 799 39.98 -18.91 10.87
N VAL A 800 39.41 -18.96 9.67
CA VAL A 800 39.33 -20.13 8.80
C VAL A 800 39.82 -19.75 7.42
N THR A 801 40.65 -20.58 6.82
CA THR A 801 41.12 -20.39 5.45
C THR A 801 40.41 -21.40 4.55
N LEU A 802 39.69 -20.91 3.52
CA LEU A 802 39.01 -21.74 2.53
C LEU A 802 39.89 -21.91 1.30
N HIS A 803 40.10 -23.15 0.86
CA HIS A 803 41.02 -23.49 -0.24
C HIS A 803 40.35 -23.61 -1.63
N GLY A 804 39.14 -23.10 -1.80
CA GLY A 804 38.53 -22.88 -3.13
C GLY A 804 37.80 -24.06 -3.76
N GLN A 805 37.96 -25.29 -3.23
CA GLN A 805 37.25 -26.49 -3.67
C GLN A 805 36.92 -27.37 -2.45
N GLY A 806 35.63 -27.61 -2.16
CA GLY A 806 35.19 -28.58 -1.13
C GLY A 806 34.35 -28.02 0.03
N MET A 807 34.08 -28.89 1.00
CA MET A 807 33.44 -28.54 2.27
C MET A 807 34.49 -28.48 3.37
N ASP A 808 34.69 -27.30 3.95
CA ASP A 808 35.53 -27.15 5.14
C ASP A 808 34.65 -27.24 6.40
N ASN A 809 35.01 -28.15 7.30
CA ASN A 809 34.31 -28.38 8.57
C ASN A 809 35.07 -27.70 9.72
N VAL A 810 34.48 -26.65 10.31
CA VAL A 810 35.09 -25.92 11.43
C VAL A 810 34.16 -25.94 12.64
N HIS A 811 34.62 -26.57 13.71
CA HIS A 811 33.92 -26.61 14.99
C HIS A 811 34.33 -25.43 15.88
N LEU A 812 33.35 -24.76 16.49
CA LEU A 812 33.57 -23.63 17.39
C LEU A 812 33.18 -24.05 18.81
N GLU A 813 34.13 -24.00 19.75
CA GLU A 813 33.90 -24.20 21.19
C GLU A 813 33.88 -22.84 21.89
N LEU A 814 32.80 -22.53 22.63
CA LEU A 814 32.68 -21.29 23.40
C LEU A 814 33.17 -21.47 24.84
N ALA A 815 33.87 -20.49 25.42
CA ALA A 815 34.19 -20.52 26.85
C ALA A 815 32.94 -20.18 27.68
N HIS A 816 32.40 -21.15 28.43
CA HIS A 816 31.34 -20.94 29.43
C HIS A 816 31.77 -21.60 30.74
N PRO A 817 31.65 -20.93 31.91
CA PRO A 817 31.81 -21.58 33.21
C PRO A 817 30.58 -22.42 33.53
N ASP A 818 30.78 -23.70 33.85
CA ASP A 818 29.68 -24.63 34.18
C ASP A 818 28.90 -24.11 35.41
N ASN A 819 27.57 -24.18 35.35
CA ASN A 819 26.68 -23.86 36.46
C ASN A 819 25.99 -25.13 36.95
#